data_AF-A0A2M7FA90-F1
#
_entry.id   AF-A0A2M7FA90-F1
#
_cell.length_a   1.000
_cell.length_b   1.000
_cell.length_c   1.000
_cell.angle_alpha   90.00
_cell.angle_beta   90.00
_cell.angle_gamma   90.00
#
_symmetry.space_group_name_H-M   'P 1'
#
loop_
_entity.id
_entity.type
_entity.pdbx_description
1 polymer ?
#
loop_
_entity_poly.entity_id
_entity_poly.type
_entity_poly.pdbx_seq_one_letter_code
_entity_poly.pdbx_strand_id
1 'polypeptide(L)'
;MFNKKMIIGVFLLFIMVVSGCGQRNAEPGKKVLILGFDGMDLERTKVMMDAGELPNFAKLRDMGGFSPLATTIPPQSPVAWATFSTGLNPGEHNIFDFLRRDPDTYFPALSMADVKEPKRKLGIGRWSIPLSSPEIKNFREGVPFWKVLSDHGIPVSVLRVPVNFPPDECGHQLSGMGTPDMLGTMGTFSFFTNRPVDKTTETGGRIQEVEIRNNTVEAGIEGPNNPYKKGEVKLTVPFKVYMDPASETIELRLQDQSLFLKRGDWSRWVKVRFEFMPMMNATGIVRFYLKEIEPYFELYMSPINIDPKNPALPVSYPSGYSKELAKEGGPFYTQGIAEDTWALNQKRLDDESFLKQSEIVFEETLRNFHHEWRDFHSGLLISYFSSTDPLQHMFYRYTDPECPGYDAEKAKRYGSVIPDTYKKMDRVLGEVLSAMDKDMTLIVVSDHGFAPFRRAVHVNRWLVEKGYMVLKDPSLQESGEFFDNVDWEKTRAYAIGLNGIYLNMAGREKNGIVQQEEADALKAELIRGLEAVVDPDNGKKMVNKVYRGDQAYSGQYAGNAPDLVVGYTRGYRGSWQTALGAAPKVLVEDNLKAWSGDHCIDPALVPGILLSNKKIMNKTNPSLMDIAPTVLNEFHMAPLPAMTGKDVLE
;
A
#
# COMPACT_ATOMS: atom_id res chain seq x y z
N MET A 1 -41.34 23.37 37.53
CA MET A 1 -42.53 23.84 36.79
C MET A 1 -42.19 25.16 36.13
N PHE A 2 -42.40 25.24 34.82
CA PHE A 2 -42.08 26.33 33.91
C PHE A 2 -42.55 27.72 34.38
N ASN A 3 -41.80 28.79 34.05
CA ASN A 3 -42.43 29.84 33.25
C ASN A 3 -41.46 30.63 32.36
N LYS A 4 -41.90 30.77 31.10
CA LYS A 4 -41.21 31.31 29.93
C LYS A 4 -41.10 32.83 29.99
N LYS A 5 -39.94 33.39 29.63
CA LYS A 5 -39.82 34.77 29.13
C LYS A 5 -39.85 34.73 27.60
N MET A 6 -40.75 35.52 27.03
CA MET A 6 -40.86 35.84 25.62
C MET A 6 -40.64 37.35 25.50
N ILE A 7 -39.54 37.78 24.86
CA ILE A 7 -39.39 39.14 24.34
C ILE A 7 -38.73 39.03 22.96
N ILE A 8 -39.39 39.67 22.02
CA ILE A 8 -39.11 39.85 20.59
C ILE A 8 -37.91 40.79 20.40
N GLY A 9 -37.06 40.51 19.42
CA GLY A 9 -35.94 41.37 19.02
C GLY A 9 -35.53 41.18 17.56
N VAL A 10 -36.15 41.96 16.68
CA VAL A 10 -35.68 42.61 15.44
C VAL A 10 -34.52 41.93 14.67
N PHE A 11 -34.83 41.38 13.49
CA PHE A 11 -33.83 41.11 12.43
C PHE A 11 -33.83 42.26 11.42
N LEU A 12 -32.70 42.96 11.32
CA LEU A 12 -32.43 43.99 10.31
C LEU A 12 -31.77 43.32 9.10
N LEU A 13 -32.44 43.45 7.96
CA LEU A 13 -31.98 43.01 6.64
C LEU A 13 -30.90 43.99 6.15
N PHE A 14 -29.68 43.51 5.90
CA PHE A 14 -28.69 44.25 5.11
C PHE A 14 -28.32 43.38 3.91
N ILE A 15 -28.80 43.81 2.73
CA ILE A 15 -28.39 43.31 1.44
C ILE A 15 -27.00 43.89 1.16
N MET A 16 -25.99 43.04 1.04
CA MET A 16 -24.72 43.39 0.41
C MET A 16 -24.56 42.52 -0.85
N VAL A 17 -24.58 43.21 -1.98
CA VAL A 17 -24.28 42.68 -3.31
C VAL A 17 -22.81 42.27 -3.33
N VAL A 18 -22.54 40.96 -3.42
CA VAL A 18 -21.22 40.45 -3.82
C VAL A 18 -21.34 40.02 -5.28
N SER A 19 -20.57 40.69 -6.12
CA SER A 19 -20.41 40.44 -7.54
C SER A 19 -20.19 38.96 -7.82
N GLY A 20 -21.10 38.37 -8.58
CA GLY A 20 -20.99 37.00 -9.06
C GLY A 20 -19.84 36.87 -10.05
N CYS A 21 -18.73 36.28 -9.61
CA CYS A 21 -17.99 35.37 -10.47
C CYS A 21 -18.86 34.11 -10.57
N GLY A 22 -19.47 33.87 -11.73
CA GLY A 22 -20.39 32.75 -11.93
C GLY A 22 -19.73 31.42 -11.58
N GLN A 23 -20.22 30.77 -10.52
CA GLN A 23 -20.21 29.32 -10.43
C GLN A 23 -21.01 28.82 -11.63
N ARG A 24 -20.32 28.40 -12.70
CA ARG A 24 -20.94 27.50 -13.67
C ARG A 24 -21.30 26.25 -12.88
N ASN A 25 -22.58 26.01 -12.67
CA ASN A 25 -23.06 24.71 -12.21
C ASN A 25 -22.44 23.66 -13.12
N ALA A 26 -21.82 22.63 -12.54
CA ALA A 26 -21.26 21.53 -13.31
C ALA A 26 -22.31 20.98 -14.28
N GLU A 27 -21.88 20.66 -15.50
CA GLU A 27 -22.81 20.18 -16.52
C GLU A 27 -23.51 18.90 -16.05
N PRO A 28 -24.85 18.87 -16.02
CA PRO A 28 -25.58 17.65 -15.71
C PRO A 28 -25.15 16.54 -16.68
N GLY A 29 -24.50 15.49 -16.16
CA GLY A 29 -24.10 14.32 -16.95
C GLY A 29 -22.63 14.20 -17.32
N LYS A 30 -21.74 15.14 -16.96
CA LYS A 30 -20.29 14.95 -17.19
C LYS A 30 -19.79 13.70 -16.45
N LYS A 31 -19.07 12.83 -17.15
CA LYS A 31 -18.45 11.62 -16.61
C LYS A 31 -16.94 11.66 -16.73
N VAL A 32 -16.25 11.37 -15.62
CA VAL A 32 -14.80 11.14 -15.58
C VAL A 32 -14.54 9.78 -14.95
N LEU A 33 -13.90 8.87 -15.69
CA LEU A 33 -13.40 7.61 -15.16
C LEU A 33 -11.88 7.62 -15.11
N ILE A 34 -11.34 7.22 -13.97
CA ILE A 34 -9.92 6.94 -13.81
C ILE A 34 -9.74 5.44 -13.54
N LEU A 35 -8.98 4.78 -14.41
CA LEU A 35 -8.45 3.45 -14.15
C LEU A 35 -7.02 3.59 -13.65
N GLY A 36 -6.81 3.28 -12.36
CA GLY A 36 -5.49 3.22 -11.76
C GLY A 36 -4.92 1.81 -11.87
N PHE A 37 -3.85 1.64 -12.65
CA PHE A 37 -3.14 0.36 -12.77
C PHE A 37 -1.78 0.48 -12.09
N ASP A 38 -1.67 -0.09 -10.90
CA ASP A 38 -0.52 0.14 -10.01
C ASP A 38 0.78 -0.41 -10.61
N GLY A 39 1.82 0.42 -10.70
CA GLY A 39 3.13 -0.03 -11.14
C GLY A 39 3.25 -0.49 -12.60
N MET A 40 2.38 -0.10 -13.54
CA MET A 40 2.62 -0.38 -14.96
C MET A 40 3.84 0.38 -15.51
N ASP A 41 4.79 -0.37 -16.05
CA ASP A 41 6.04 0.14 -16.61
C ASP A 41 5.85 0.76 -18.01
N LEU A 42 6.39 1.98 -18.18
CA LEU A 42 6.28 2.76 -19.41
C LEU A 42 6.85 2.03 -20.63
N GLU A 43 8.09 1.54 -20.54
CA GLU A 43 8.78 0.93 -21.68
C GLU A 43 8.16 -0.41 -22.04
N ARG A 44 7.79 -1.23 -21.06
CA ARG A 44 7.07 -2.48 -21.30
C ARG A 44 5.72 -2.24 -21.96
N THR A 45 4.94 -1.30 -21.47
CA THR A 45 3.63 -0.96 -22.04
C THR A 45 3.79 -0.53 -23.51
N LYS A 46 4.77 0.31 -23.79
CA LYS A 46 5.10 0.75 -25.16
C LYS A 46 5.46 -0.42 -26.07
N VAL A 47 6.42 -1.25 -25.66
CA VAL A 47 6.87 -2.41 -26.45
C VAL A 47 5.70 -3.37 -26.74
N MET A 48 4.84 -3.62 -25.76
CA MET A 48 3.70 -4.52 -25.93
C MET A 48 2.59 -3.91 -26.80
N MET A 49 2.35 -2.59 -26.73
CA MET A 49 1.46 -1.92 -27.68
C MET A 49 1.98 -2.03 -29.12
N ASP A 50 3.26 -1.75 -29.33
CA ASP A 50 3.90 -1.79 -30.65
C ASP A 50 3.97 -3.22 -31.23
N ALA A 51 4.01 -4.23 -30.36
CA ALA A 51 3.89 -5.65 -30.72
C ALA A 51 2.45 -6.12 -31.01
N GLY A 52 1.44 -5.27 -30.80
CA GLY A 52 0.01 -5.61 -30.95
C GLY A 52 -0.57 -6.46 -29.81
N GLU A 53 0.13 -6.57 -28.68
CA GLU A 53 -0.30 -7.34 -27.51
C GLU A 53 -1.25 -6.57 -26.59
N LEU A 54 -1.25 -5.23 -26.67
CA LEU A 54 -2.14 -4.33 -25.91
C LEU A 54 -2.98 -3.45 -26.87
N PRO A 55 -3.91 -4.04 -27.64
CA PRO A 55 -4.65 -3.31 -28.67
C PRO A 55 -5.55 -2.20 -28.12
N ASN A 56 -6.08 -2.34 -26.90
CA ASN A 56 -6.96 -1.32 -26.31
C ASN A 56 -6.16 -0.15 -25.75
N PHE A 57 -4.98 -0.39 -25.17
CA PHE A 57 -4.05 0.67 -24.83
C PHE A 57 -3.58 1.42 -26.08
N ALA A 58 -3.23 0.70 -27.15
CA ALA A 58 -2.84 1.31 -28.43
C ALA A 58 -3.99 2.17 -28.99
N LYS A 59 -5.24 1.69 -28.93
CA LYS A 59 -6.42 2.46 -29.32
C LYS A 59 -6.58 3.73 -28.49
N LEU A 60 -6.43 3.65 -27.16
CA LEU A 60 -6.55 4.83 -26.28
C LEU A 60 -5.43 5.85 -26.55
N ARG A 61 -4.19 5.39 -26.76
CA ARG A 61 -3.08 6.22 -27.19
C ARG A 61 -3.42 7.00 -28.46
N ASP A 62 -3.99 6.32 -29.44
CA ASP A 62 -4.31 6.91 -30.75
C ASP A 62 -5.50 7.89 -30.67
N MET A 63 -6.37 7.77 -29.66
CA MET A 63 -7.47 8.70 -29.39
C MET A 63 -7.00 10.03 -28.80
N GLY A 64 -6.13 10.00 -27.78
CA GLY A 64 -5.73 11.20 -27.04
C GLY A 64 -4.25 11.29 -26.72
N GLY A 65 -3.64 10.21 -26.22
CA GLY A 65 -2.19 10.14 -26.09
C GLY A 65 -1.69 9.10 -25.09
N PHE A 66 -0.37 8.94 -25.09
CA PHE A 66 0.40 8.15 -24.13
C PHE A 66 1.65 8.94 -23.76
N SER A 67 1.81 9.25 -22.48
CA SER A 67 2.91 10.06 -21.96
C SER A 67 3.56 9.39 -20.75
N PRO A 68 4.88 9.54 -20.54
CA PRO A 68 5.45 9.37 -19.21
C PRO A 68 4.74 10.30 -18.22
N LEU A 69 4.56 9.82 -17.00
CA LEU A 69 4.05 10.58 -15.87
C LEU A 69 5.13 10.65 -14.79
N ALA A 70 5.59 11.85 -14.46
CA ALA A 70 6.57 12.02 -13.40
C ALA A 70 5.98 11.56 -12.06
N THR A 71 6.64 10.58 -11.47
CA THR A 71 6.30 10.02 -10.15
C THR A 71 6.93 10.84 -9.02
N THR A 72 6.65 10.47 -7.77
CA THR A 72 7.15 11.16 -6.58
C THR A 72 8.61 10.83 -6.28
N ILE A 73 9.24 11.64 -5.42
CA ILE A 73 10.52 11.32 -4.80
C ILE A 73 10.22 10.90 -3.35
N PRO A 74 10.48 9.65 -2.93
CA PRO A 74 10.75 8.48 -3.74
C PRO A 74 9.51 7.97 -4.50
N PRO A 75 9.69 7.14 -5.56
CA PRO A 75 8.60 6.56 -6.35
C PRO A 75 7.93 5.40 -5.61
N GLN A 76 7.30 5.65 -4.47
CA GLN A 76 6.64 4.63 -3.65
C GLN A 76 5.12 4.83 -3.70
N SER A 77 4.35 3.75 -3.84
CA SER A 77 2.89 3.80 -3.96
C SER A 77 2.18 4.67 -2.90
N PRO A 78 2.45 4.59 -1.58
CA PRO A 78 1.79 5.47 -0.62
C PRO A 78 2.09 6.96 -0.85
N VAL A 79 3.30 7.30 -1.30
CA VAL A 79 3.70 8.69 -1.60
C VAL A 79 3.02 9.15 -2.89
N ALA A 80 3.09 8.32 -3.94
CA ALA A 80 2.59 8.61 -5.26
C ALA A 80 1.07 8.76 -5.28
N TRP A 81 0.33 7.86 -4.62
CA TRP A 81 -1.13 7.91 -4.54
C TRP A 81 -1.64 9.00 -3.57
N ALA A 82 -0.87 9.39 -2.55
CA ALA A 82 -1.17 10.57 -1.75
C ALA A 82 -1.00 11.87 -2.56
N THR A 83 0.04 11.95 -3.40
CA THR A 83 0.22 13.05 -4.36
C THR A 83 -0.91 13.07 -5.41
N PHE A 84 -1.25 11.94 -6.02
CA PHE A 84 -2.36 11.80 -6.97
C PHE A 84 -3.68 12.30 -6.38
N SER A 85 -4.01 11.82 -5.18
CA SER A 85 -5.32 12.09 -4.56
C SER A 85 -5.48 13.54 -4.13
N THR A 86 -4.41 14.20 -3.70
CA THR A 86 -4.46 15.57 -3.17
C THR A 86 -4.03 16.63 -4.17
N GLY A 87 -3.30 16.26 -5.23
CA GLY A 87 -2.62 17.21 -6.11
C GLY A 87 -1.47 17.97 -5.44
N LEU A 88 -1.03 17.51 -4.27
CA LEU A 88 -0.01 18.16 -3.45
C LEU A 88 1.32 17.40 -3.54
N ASN A 89 2.42 18.10 -3.27
CA ASN A 89 3.72 17.44 -3.10
C ASN A 89 3.84 16.81 -1.69
N PRO A 90 4.81 15.88 -1.46
CA PRO A 90 4.96 15.21 -0.17
C PRO A 90 5.12 16.12 1.05
N GLY A 91 5.77 17.29 0.89
CA GLY A 91 5.92 18.29 1.95
C GLY A 91 4.61 18.94 2.41
N GLU A 92 3.51 18.75 1.68
CA GLU A 92 2.17 19.26 2.01
C GLU A 92 1.21 18.15 2.46
N HIS A 93 1.32 16.93 1.92
CA HIS A 93 0.45 15.81 2.32
C HIS A 93 1.07 14.88 3.38
N ASN A 94 2.33 15.11 3.80
CA ASN A 94 3.00 14.47 4.93
C ASN A 94 3.27 12.95 4.80
N ILE A 95 3.27 12.41 3.58
CA ILE A 95 3.61 11.00 3.31
C ILE A 95 4.90 10.98 2.50
N PHE A 96 5.96 10.37 3.05
CA PHE A 96 7.31 10.38 2.44
C PHE A 96 7.88 8.98 2.13
N ASP A 97 7.33 7.94 2.76
CA ASP A 97 7.73 6.54 2.59
C ASP A 97 6.57 5.64 3.10
N PHE A 98 6.66 4.30 3.02
CA PHE A 98 5.83 3.35 3.77
C PHE A 98 6.01 3.47 5.29
N LEU A 99 7.19 3.95 5.73
CA LEU A 99 7.53 4.18 7.12
C LEU A 99 7.66 5.68 7.43
N ARG A 100 7.29 6.06 8.64
CA ARG A 100 7.58 7.38 9.21
C ARG A 100 8.54 7.22 10.37
N ARG A 101 9.42 8.21 10.55
CA ARG A 101 10.33 8.28 11.68
C ARG A 101 9.69 9.01 12.85
N ASP A 102 9.97 8.54 14.06
CA ASP A 102 9.76 9.32 15.29
C ASP A 102 11.08 9.95 15.75
N PRO A 103 11.22 11.28 15.82
CA PRO A 103 12.44 11.94 16.27
C PRO A 103 12.81 11.78 17.74
N ASP A 104 11.86 11.38 18.57
CA ASP A 104 12.09 11.17 20.00
C ASP A 104 12.63 9.76 20.29
N THR A 105 12.30 8.78 19.45
CA THR A 105 12.65 7.37 19.64
C THR A 105 13.55 6.81 18.55
N TYR A 106 13.66 7.50 17.42
CA TYR A 106 14.28 7.07 16.16
C TYR A 106 13.55 5.92 15.45
N PHE A 107 12.53 5.33 16.07
CA PHE A 107 11.91 4.11 15.57
C PHE A 107 11.01 4.35 14.34
N PRO A 108 10.93 3.38 13.43
CA PRO A 108 9.97 3.40 12.34
C PRO A 108 8.55 3.13 12.87
N ALA A 109 7.57 3.82 12.30
CA ALA A 109 6.16 3.54 12.42
C ALA A 109 5.51 3.51 11.03
N LEU A 110 4.31 2.94 10.90
CA LEU A 110 3.58 2.98 9.62
C LEU A 110 3.22 4.42 9.25
N SER A 111 3.39 4.78 7.98
CA SER A 111 3.16 6.14 7.50
C SER A 111 1.73 6.44 7.07
N MET A 112 0.92 5.42 6.75
CA MET A 112 -0.40 5.61 6.12
C MET A 112 -1.51 5.84 7.14
N ALA A 113 -1.70 4.89 8.06
CA ALA A 113 -2.75 4.95 9.06
C ALA A 113 -2.32 4.31 10.38
N ASP A 114 -2.96 4.74 11.46
CA ASP A 114 -2.81 4.19 12.81
C ASP A 114 -4.19 3.96 13.43
N VAL A 115 -4.37 2.83 14.11
CA VAL A 115 -5.59 2.45 14.82
C VAL A 115 -5.26 2.39 16.30
N LYS A 116 -5.61 3.45 17.04
CA LYS A 116 -5.37 3.54 18.47
C LYS A 116 -6.55 3.04 19.27
N GLU A 117 -6.24 2.37 20.38
CA GLU A 117 -7.24 1.93 21.32
C GLU A 117 -8.06 3.10 21.89
N PRO A 118 -9.30 2.86 22.35
CA PRO A 118 -10.13 3.85 23.02
C PRO A 118 -9.41 4.59 24.16
N LYS A 119 -9.33 5.93 24.07
CA LYS A 119 -8.70 6.79 25.08
C LYS A 119 -9.37 6.72 26.45
N ARG A 120 -10.68 6.49 26.50
CA ARG A 120 -11.45 6.43 27.75
C ARG A 120 -11.91 5.01 27.99
N LYS A 121 -11.45 4.41 29.09
CA LYS A 121 -11.86 3.08 29.55
C LYS A 121 -12.23 3.12 31.03
N LEU A 122 -13.31 2.44 31.40
CA LEU A 122 -13.72 2.25 32.80
C LEU A 122 -13.32 0.85 33.26
N GLY A 123 -12.41 0.76 34.21
CA GLY A 123 -11.99 -0.51 34.79
C GLY A 123 -12.93 -0.98 35.91
N ILE A 124 -13.55 -2.15 35.76
CA ILE A 124 -14.37 -2.78 36.81
C ILE A 124 -13.85 -4.21 37.03
N GLY A 125 -13.11 -4.44 38.13
CA GLY A 125 -12.44 -5.73 38.38
C GLY A 125 -11.49 -6.08 37.24
N ARG A 126 -11.69 -7.24 36.61
CA ARG A 126 -10.93 -7.73 35.42
C ARG A 126 -11.39 -7.12 34.09
N TRP A 127 -12.51 -6.41 34.09
CA TRP A 127 -13.11 -5.81 32.90
C TRP A 127 -12.60 -4.39 32.68
N SER A 128 -12.58 -3.99 31.41
CA SER A 128 -12.15 -2.69 30.91
C SER A 128 -13.19 -2.23 29.89
N ILE A 129 -14.15 -1.39 30.27
CA ILE A 129 -15.26 -1.01 29.41
C ILE A 129 -14.83 0.21 28.58
N PRO A 130 -14.72 0.12 27.24
CA PRO A 130 -14.46 1.29 26.40
C PRO A 130 -15.63 2.28 26.49
N LEU A 131 -15.32 3.54 26.76
CA LEU A 131 -16.29 4.65 26.80
C LEU A 131 -16.22 5.53 25.55
N SER A 132 -15.37 5.16 24.59
CA SER A 132 -15.20 5.82 23.30
C SER A 132 -14.89 4.79 22.24
N SER A 133 -15.09 5.14 20.97
CA SER A 133 -14.62 4.35 19.83
C SER A 133 -13.08 4.38 19.74
N PRO A 134 -12.46 3.42 19.05
CA PRO A 134 -11.06 3.52 18.62
C PRO A 134 -10.83 4.81 17.84
N GLU A 135 -9.65 5.41 18.00
CA GLU A 135 -9.23 6.55 17.21
C GLU A 135 -8.46 6.03 16.00
N ILE A 136 -8.96 6.34 14.80
CA ILE A 136 -8.29 5.94 13.57
C ILE A 136 -7.76 7.21 12.93
N LYS A 137 -6.45 7.26 12.71
CA LYS A 137 -5.78 8.40 12.09
C LYS A 137 -5.27 7.98 10.73
N ASN A 138 -5.77 8.62 9.67
CA ASN A 138 -5.05 8.72 8.40
C ASN A 138 -3.97 9.80 8.57
N PHE A 139 -2.73 9.51 8.18
CA PHE A 139 -1.64 10.47 8.25
C PHE A 139 -1.48 11.31 6.97
N ARG A 140 -2.22 10.98 5.89
CA ARG A 140 -2.31 11.82 4.71
C ARG A 140 -3.01 13.12 5.08
N GLU A 141 -2.27 14.21 4.93
CA GLU A 141 -2.79 15.56 5.08
C GLU A 141 -3.25 16.10 3.72
N GLY A 142 -4.04 17.18 3.73
CA GLY A 142 -4.62 17.77 2.53
C GLY A 142 -5.97 17.17 2.11
N VAL A 143 -6.72 17.95 1.33
CA VAL A 143 -8.07 17.58 0.87
C VAL A 143 -7.95 16.87 -0.48
N PRO A 144 -8.44 15.63 -0.62
CA PRO A 144 -8.36 14.95 -1.90
C PRO A 144 -9.37 15.53 -2.90
N PHE A 145 -9.05 15.51 -4.20
CA PHE A 145 -9.87 16.18 -5.22
C PHE A 145 -11.30 15.61 -5.31
N TRP A 146 -11.50 14.33 -5.01
CA TRP A 146 -12.83 13.73 -4.97
C TRP A 146 -13.70 14.29 -3.84
N LYS A 147 -13.11 14.68 -2.70
CA LYS A 147 -13.84 15.37 -1.63
C LYS A 147 -14.27 16.77 -2.07
N VAL A 148 -13.39 17.47 -2.79
CA VAL A 148 -13.71 18.80 -3.38
C VAL A 148 -14.90 18.70 -4.32
N LEU A 149 -14.91 17.70 -5.21
CA LEU A 149 -16.02 17.43 -6.13
C LEU A 149 -17.32 17.11 -5.38
N SER A 150 -17.27 16.19 -4.41
CA SER A 150 -18.46 15.82 -3.65
C SER A 150 -19.04 16.97 -2.83
N ASP A 151 -18.21 17.86 -2.29
CA ASP A 151 -18.67 19.06 -1.57
C ASP A 151 -19.40 20.05 -2.49
N HIS A 152 -19.17 19.97 -3.80
CA HIS A 152 -19.88 20.72 -4.83
C HIS A 152 -21.06 19.94 -5.44
N GLY A 153 -21.45 18.82 -4.83
CA GLY A 153 -22.60 18.01 -5.26
C GLY A 153 -22.34 17.12 -6.47
N ILE A 154 -21.08 16.92 -6.86
CA ILE A 154 -20.71 15.98 -7.93
C ILE A 154 -20.69 14.56 -7.36
N PRO A 155 -21.40 13.59 -7.97
CA PRO A 155 -21.31 12.19 -7.56
C PRO A 155 -19.89 11.65 -7.67
N VAL A 156 -19.48 10.86 -6.69
CA VAL A 156 -18.12 10.35 -6.57
C VAL A 156 -18.16 8.90 -6.11
N SER A 157 -17.39 8.05 -6.79
CA SER A 157 -17.11 6.68 -6.38
C SER A 157 -15.60 6.41 -6.44
N VAL A 158 -15.01 5.97 -5.32
CA VAL A 158 -13.56 5.70 -5.20
C VAL A 158 -13.32 4.30 -4.67
N LEU A 159 -12.82 3.42 -5.53
CA LEU A 159 -12.57 2.03 -5.19
C LEU A 159 -11.08 1.79 -4.98
N ARG A 160 -10.71 1.43 -3.74
CA ARG A 160 -9.41 0.83 -3.36
C ARG A 160 -8.18 1.71 -3.58
N VAL A 161 -8.35 3.02 -3.81
CA VAL A 161 -7.21 3.95 -3.97
C VAL A 161 -6.34 3.93 -2.71
N PRO A 162 -5.01 3.76 -2.83
CA PRO A 162 -4.10 3.77 -1.67
C PRO A 162 -4.21 5.03 -0.79
N VAL A 163 -3.97 4.86 0.52
CA VAL A 163 -3.94 5.93 1.53
C VAL A 163 -5.28 6.65 1.75
N ASN A 164 -6.40 5.96 1.48
CA ASN A 164 -7.76 6.40 1.79
C ASN A 164 -8.39 5.63 2.98
N PHE A 165 -7.59 5.11 3.92
CA PHE A 165 -8.12 4.48 5.13
C PHE A 165 -7.92 5.37 6.37
N PRO A 166 -8.98 5.67 7.15
CA PRO A 166 -10.39 5.47 6.81
C PRO A 166 -10.77 6.33 5.59
N PRO A 167 -11.84 5.95 4.86
CA PRO A 167 -12.27 6.69 3.68
C PRO A 167 -12.78 8.06 4.07
N ASP A 168 -12.54 9.05 3.21
CA ASP A 168 -13.11 10.39 3.41
C ASP A 168 -14.64 10.30 3.41
N GLU A 169 -15.30 11.12 4.22
CA GLU A 169 -16.77 11.11 4.34
C GLU A 169 -17.45 11.78 3.13
N CYS A 170 -17.33 11.16 1.95
CA CYS A 170 -17.96 11.62 0.71
C CYS A 170 -18.14 10.50 -0.31
N GLY A 171 -19.19 10.58 -1.13
CA GLY A 171 -19.46 9.63 -2.21
C GLY A 171 -19.62 8.17 -1.75
N HIS A 172 -19.38 7.24 -2.66
CA HIS A 172 -19.12 5.84 -2.35
C HIS A 172 -17.62 5.58 -2.32
N GLN A 173 -17.11 4.97 -1.25
CA GLN A 173 -15.69 4.67 -1.14
C GLN A 173 -15.44 3.31 -0.54
N LEU A 174 -14.45 2.61 -1.09
CA LEU A 174 -13.88 1.40 -0.53
C LEU A 174 -12.39 1.64 -0.23
N SER A 175 -11.95 1.30 0.98
CA SER A 175 -10.58 1.55 1.38
C SER A 175 -9.56 0.63 0.68
N GLY A 176 -8.41 1.21 0.35
CA GLY A 176 -7.28 0.57 -0.31
C GLY A 176 -6.10 0.30 0.62
N MET A 177 -4.89 0.40 0.06
CA MET A 177 -3.62 0.26 0.78
C MET A 177 -3.58 1.18 2.02
N GLY A 178 -3.15 0.63 3.15
CA GLY A 178 -3.25 1.28 4.48
C GLY A 178 -4.36 0.70 5.36
N THR A 179 -5.30 -0.05 4.79
CA THR A 179 -6.31 -0.78 5.57
C THR A 179 -5.67 -1.99 6.28
N PRO A 180 -5.74 -2.08 7.62
CA PRO A 180 -5.15 -3.18 8.37
C PRO A 180 -6.02 -4.44 8.31
N ASP A 181 -5.45 -5.57 8.72
CA ASP A 181 -6.21 -6.76 9.07
C ASP A 181 -6.87 -6.63 10.46
N MET A 182 -7.65 -7.63 10.86
CA MET A 182 -8.30 -7.67 12.19
C MET A 182 -7.31 -7.72 13.36
N LEU A 183 -6.02 -7.96 13.12
CA LEU A 183 -4.97 -7.93 14.14
C LEU A 183 -4.33 -6.55 14.26
N GLY A 184 -4.73 -5.58 13.42
CA GLY A 184 -4.13 -4.25 13.34
C GLY A 184 -2.81 -4.22 12.57
N THR A 185 -2.49 -5.29 11.84
CA THR A 185 -1.23 -5.40 11.09
C THR A 185 -1.47 -5.19 9.58
N MET A 186 -0.38 -5.09 8.82
CA MET A 186 -0.42 -4.95 7.36
C MET A 186 -0.56 -6.30 6.62
N GLY A 187 -1.18 -7.30 7.26
CA GLY A 187 -1.43 -8.61 6.66
C GLY A 187 -0.67 -9.76 7.26
N THR A 188 -0.88 -10.06 8.54
CA THR A 188 -0.21 -11.20 9.18
C THR A 188 -0.93 -12.50 8.86
N PHE A 189 -0.33 -13.35 8.04
CA PHE A 189 -0.88 -14.68 7.73
C PHE A 189 -0.66 -15.67 8.88
N SER A 190 -1.33 -16.83 8.81
CA SER A 190 -1.05 -17.96 9.69
C SER A 190 -0.71 -19.21 8.90
N PHE A 191 0.21 -20.03 9.40
CA PHE A 191 0.61 -21.28 8.77
C PHE A 191 0.71 -22.37 9.82
N PHE A 192 0.05 -23.50 9.57
CA PHE A 192 -0.02 -24.62 10.49
C PHE A 192 0.77 -25.79 9.91
N THR A 193 1.74 -26.32 10.66
CA THR A 193 2.55 -27.44 10.19
C THR A 193 3.07 -28.33 11.31
N ASN A 194 3.25 -29.62 11.04
CA ASN A 194 3.97 -30.53 11.95
C ASN A 194 5.47 -30.63 11.62
N ARG A 195 5.96 -29.84 10.66
CA ARG A 195 7.39 -29.68 10.40
C ARG A 195 7.99 -28.76 11.47
N PRO A 196 9.12 -29.11 12.11
CA PRO A 196 9.84 -28.19 12.97
C PRO A 196 10.24 -26.92 12.21
N VAL A 197 10.02 -25.74 12.79
CA VAL A 197 10.35 -24.45 12.15
C VAL A 197 11.24 -23.61 13.05
N ASP A 198 12.30 -23.05 12.48
CA ASP A 198 13.09 -22.01 13.14
C ASP A 198 12.36 -20.67 13.09
N LYS A 199 11.71 -20.34 14.20
CA LYS A 199 10.91 -19.11 14.35
C LYS A 199 11.72 -17.82 14.22
N THR A 200 13.06 -17.87 14.32
CA THR A 200 13.91 -16.67 14.22
C THR A 200 14.03 -16.14 12.79
N THR A 201 13.67 -16.94 11.79
CA THR A 201 13.79 -16.60 10.36
C THR A 201 12.47 -16.17 9.71
N GLU A 202 11.37 -16.19 10.45
CA GLU A 202 10.03 -15.89 9.95
C GLU A 202 9.68 -14.40 10.11
N THR A 203 8.96 -13.85 9.14
CA THR A 203 8.60 -12.43 9.04
C THR A 203 7.22 -12.27 8.41
N GLY A 204 6.39 -11.35 8.86
CA GLY A 204 5.09 -11.10 8.20
C GLY A 204 4.01 -12.18 8.39
N GLY A 205 4.28 -13.28 9.10
CA GLY A 205 3.29 -14.32 9.40
C GLY A 205 3.53 -15.03 10.74
N ARG A 206 2.52 -15.76 11.21
CA ARG A 206 2.56 -16.59 12.42
C ARG A 206 2.61 -18.06 12.05
N ILE A 207 3.71 -18.72 12.39
CA ILE A 207 3.86 -20.16 12.18
C ILE A 207 3.49 -20.90 13.47
N GLN A 208 2.48 -21.75 13.39
CA GLN A 208 2.04 -22.61 14.48
C GLN A 208 2.44 -24.06 14.17
N GLU A 209 3.31 -24.60 15.02
CA GLU A 209 3.60 -26.03 15.02
C GLU A 209 2.40 -26.79 15.59
N VAL A 210 1.97 -27.85 14.90
CA VAL A 210 0.82 -28.67 15.26
C VAL A 210 1.18 -30.15 15.34
N GLU A 211 0.44 -30.89 16.16
CA GLU A 211 0.57 -32.35 16.26
C GLU A 211 -0.52 -33.05 15.46
N ILE A 212 -0.16 -34.17 14.85
CA ILE A 212 -1.10 -35.07 14.19
C ILE A 212 -1.39 -36.24 15.14
N ARG A 213 -2.66 -36.43 15.50
CA ARG A 213 -3.12 -37.57 16.32
C ARG A 213 -4.32 -38.21 15.64
N ASN A 214 -4.23 -39.49 15.29
CA ASN A 214 -5.30 -40.23 14.59
C ASN A 214 -5.81 -39.47 13.34
N ASN A 215 -4.89 -39.04 12.47
CA ASN A 215 -5.18 -38.22 11.29
C ASN A 215 -5.97 -36.95 11.58
N THR A 216 -5.86 -36.43 12.80
CA THR A 216 -6.55 -35.21 13.23
C THR A 216 -5.52 -34.19 13.71
N VAL A 217 -5.71 -32.93 13.33
CA VAL A 217 -5.00 -31.76 13.85
C VAL A 217 -6.00 -30.90 14.62
N GLU A 218 -5.61 -30.46 15.82
CA GLU A 218 -6.33 -29.47 16.60
C GLU A 218 -5.44 -28.23 16.76
N ALA A 219 -5.97 -27.06 16.42
CA ALA A 219 -5.22 -25.81 16.41
C ALA A 219 -6.15 -24.62 16.70
N GLY A 220 -5.58 -23.42 16.80
CA GLY A 220 -6.32 -22.21 17.14
C GLY A 220 -5.94 -21.03 16.26
N ILE A 221 -6.96 -20.32 15.76
CA ILE A 221 -6.79 -19.06 15.06
C ILE A 221 -6.60 -17.96 16.11
N GLU A 222 -5.43 -17.34 16.17
CA GLU A 222 -5.19 -16.17 17.01
C GLU A 222 -5.86 -14.94 16.41
N GLY A 223 -6.77 -14.33 17.18
CA GLY A 223 -7.53 -13.15 16.81
C GLY A 223 -7.05 -11.86 17.48
N PRO A 224 -7.85 -10.78 17.37
CA PRO A 224 -7.56 -9.52 18.05
C PRO A 224 -7.52 -9.66 19.58
N ASN A 225 -6.92 -8.66 20.23
CA ASN A 225 -7.04 -8.49 21.68
C ASN A 225 -8.50 -8.25 22.08
N ASN A 226 -8.90 -8.78 23.24
CA ASN A 226 -10.21 -8.52 23.83
C ASN A 226 -10.24 -7.10 24.40
N PRO A 227 -10.99 -6.15 23.79
CA PRO A 227 -10.95 -4.76 24.22
C PRO A 227 -11.65 -4.55 25.58
N TYR A 228 -12.39 -5.56 26.07
CA TYR A 228 -13.15 -5.52 27.31
C TYR A 228 -12.41 -6.09 28.52
N LYS A 229 -11.18 -6.59 28.36
CA LYS A 229 -10.37 -7.14 29.46
C LYS A 229 -9.16 -6.25 29.76
N LYS A 230 -8.72 -6.23 31.02
CA LYS A 230 -7.46 -5.60 31.39
C LYS A 230 -6.29 -6.46 30.92
N GLY A 231 -5.26 -5.82 30.35
CA GLY A 231 -4.10 -6.48 29.76
C GLY A 231 -4.34 -6.96 28.32
N GLU A 232 -3.29 -7.46 27.69
CA GLU A 232 -3.33 -8.00 26.31
C GLU A 232 -3.88 -9.42 26.30
N VAL A 233 -5.20 -9.56 26.39
CA VAL A 233 -5.86 -10.87 26.31
C VAL A 233 -6.24 -11.15 24.87
N LYS A 234 -5.38 -11.86 24.13
CA LYS A 234 -5.67 -12.34 22.77
C LYS A 234 -6.87 -13.29 22.77
N LEU A 235 -7.71 -13.16 21.76
CA LEU A 235 -8.79 -14.12 21.49
C LEU A 235 -8.25 -15.27 20.64
N THR A 236 -8.76 -16.47 20.85
CA THR A 236 -8.41 -17.63 20.02
C THR A 236 -9.68 -18.40 19.66
N VAL A 237 -9.81 -18.79 18.39
CA VAL A 237 -10.91 -19.63 17.91
C VAL A 237 -10.36 -21.00 17.54
N PRO A 238 -10.78 -22.08 18.24
CA PRO A 238 -10.30 -23.42 17.93
C PRO A 238 -10.89 -23.94 16.62
N PHE A 239 -10.11 -24.75 15.91
CA PHE A 239 -10.57 -25.52 14.76
C PHE A 239 -9.97 -26.93 14.78
N LYS A 240 -10.61 -27.84 14.05
CA LYS A 240 -10.12 -29.20 13.85
C LYS A 240 -9.99 -29.51 12.38
N VAL A 241 -8.97 -30.27 12.01
CA VAL A 241 -8.77 -30.79 10.66
C VAL A 241 -8.74 -32.31 10.74
N TYR A 242 -9.62 -32.96 10.00
CA TYR A 242 -9.62 -34.41 9.80
C TYR A 242 -9.02 -34.69 8.43
N MET A 243 -7.96 -35.50 8.40
CA MET A 243 -7.20 -35.77 7.18
C MET A 243 -7.54 -37.15 6.63
N ASP A 244 -7.69 -37.22 5.32
CA ASP A 244 -7.71 -38.47 4.56
C ASP A 244 -6.52 -38.46 3.58
N PRO A 245 -5.36 -38.99 4.01
CA PRO A 245 -4.16 -39.01 3.17
C PRO A 245 -4.36 -39.79 1.86
N ALA A 246 -5.23 -40.81 1.83
CA ALA A 246 -5.43 -41.64 0.66
C ALA A 246 -6.09 -40.88 -0.49
N SER A 247 -6.97 -39.91 -0.19
CA SER A 247 -7.62 -39.06 -1.19
C SER A 247 -6.95 -37.69 -1.35
N GLU A 248 -5.88 -37.43 -0.59
CA GLU A 248 -5.25 -36.11 -0.45
C GLU A 248 -6.27 -35.00 -0.08
N THR A 249 -7.22 -35.30 0.80
CA THR A 249 -8.24 -34.35 1.24
C THR A 249 -8.26 -34.14 2.75
N ILE A 250 -8.84 -33.01 3.17
CA ILE A 250 -9.15 -32.72 4.57
C ILE A 250 -10.59 -32.24 4.73
N GLU A 251 -11.17 -32.51 5.91
CA GLU A 251 -12.33 -31.79 6.45
C GLU A 251 -11.85 -30.81 7.54
N LEU A 252 -11.96 -29.51 7.30
CA LEU A 252 -11.69 -28.46 8.30
C LEU A 252 -13.01 -28.02 8.94
N ARG A 253 -13.14 -28.25 10.26
CA ARG A 253 -14.27 -27.78 11.08
C ARG A 253 -13.86 -26.56 11.89
N LEU A 254 -14.52 -25.43 11.63
CA LEU A 254 -14.32 -24.15 12.31
C LEU A 254 -15.68 -23.59 12.72
N GLN A 255 -15.92 -23.51 14.04
CA GLN A 255 -17.21 -23.09 14.60
C GLN A 255 -18.37 -23.95 14.04
N ASP A 256 -19.38 -23.33 13.45
CA ASP A 256 -20.54 -23.97 12.82
C ASP A 256 -20.32 -24.32 11.33
N GLN A 257 -19.08 -24.19 10.82
CA GLN A 257 -18.74 -24.41 9.42
C GLN A 257 -17.84 -25.64 9.24
N SER A 258 -18.10 -26.42 8.20
CA SER A 258 -17.22 -27.47 7.69
C SER A 258 -16.81 -27.17 6.24
N LEU A 259 -15.55 -27.45 5.92
CA LEU A 259 -14.93 -27.20 4.62
C LEU A 259 -14.17 -28.45 4.19
N PHE A 260 -14.35 -28.87 2.94
CA PHE A 260 -13.57 -29.94 2.34
C PHE A 260 -12.57 -29.31 1.37
N LEU A 261 -11.28 -29.61 1.54
CA LEU A 261 -10.21 -29.13 0.68
C LEU A 261 -9.41 -30.31 0.16
N LYS A 262 -9.07 -30.29 -1.13
CA LYS A 262 -8.03 -31.14 -1.68
C LYS A 262 -6.70 -30.39 -1.63
N ARG A 263 -5.59 -31.14 -1.62
CA ARG A 263 -4.26 -30.58 -1.85
C ARG A 263 -4.25 -29.66 -3.07
N GLY A 264 -3.73 -28.44 -2.91
CA GLY A 264 -3.65 -27.42 -3.95
C GLY A 264 -4.89 -26.53 -4.08
N ASP A 265 -5.91 -26.72 -3.23
CA ASP A 265 -7.13 -25.92 -3.24
C ASP A 265 -7.09 -24.74 -2.28
N TRP A 266 -7.66 -23.62 -2.73
CA TRP A 266 -8.07 -22.51 -1.88
C TRP A 266 -9.52 -22.72 -1.42
N SER A 267 -9.80 -22.48 -0.15
CA SER A 267 -11.17 -22.46 0.35
C SER A 267 -11.94 -21.25 -0.17
N ARG A 268 -13.28 -21.35 -0.17
CA ARG A 268 -14.15 -20.16 -0.12
C ARG A 268 -13.81 -19.27 1.08
N TRP A 269 -14.33 -18.03 1.09
CA TRP A 269 -14.31 -17.22 2.30
C TRP A 269 -15.01 -17.93 3.47
N VAL A 270 -14.34 -17.92 4.63
CA VAL A 270 -14.79 -18.54 5.87
C VAL A 270 -14.91 -17.46 6.92
N LYS A 271 -16.09 -17.35 7.55
CA LYS A 271 -16.30 -16.37 8.61
C LYS A 271 -15.70 -16.86 9.91
N VAL A 272 -15.03 -15.98 10.65
CA VAL A 272 -14.50 -16.26 12.00
C VAL A 272 -15.10 -15.26 12.97
N ARG A 273 -15.81 -15.77 13.99
CA ARG A 273 -16.41 -14.94 15.04
C ARG A 273 -15.54 -14.96 16.29
N PHE A 274 -15.05 -13.79 16.68
CA PHE A 274 -14.28 -13.58 17.91
C PHE A 274 -15.19 -13.03 19.00
N GLU A 275 -15.52 -13.86 19.99
CA GLU A 275 -16.43 -13.48 21.08
C GLU A 275 -15.68 -12.71 22.18
N PHE A 276 -16.03 -11.45 22.38
CA PHE A 276 -15.47 -10.62 23.43
C PHE A 276 -16.12 -10.91 24.78
N MET A 277 -17.43 -11.08 24.77
CA MET A 277 -18.33 -11.39 25.88
C MET A 277 -19.68 -11.87 25.31
N PRO A 278 -20.59 -12.46 26.13
CA PRO A 278 -21.88 -12.93 25.62
C PRO A 278 -22.61 -11.86 24.79
N MET A 279 -23.05 -12.24 23.58
CA MET A 279 -23.70 -11.37 22.58
C MET A 279 -22.85 -10.26 21.96
N MET A 280 -21.57 -10.10 22.33
CA MET A 280 -20.67 -9.11 21.73
C MET A 280 -19.48 -9.79 21.05
N ASN A 281 -19.35 -9.57 19.75
CA ASN A 281 -18.30 -10.19 18.94
C ASN A 281 -17.84 -9.24 17.85
N ALA A 282 -16.67 -9.54 17.29
CA ALA A 282 -16.26 -9.04 15.99
C ALA A 282 -16.13 -10.20 15.01
N THR A 283 -16.34 -9.90 13.73
CA THR A 283 -16.31 -10.88 12.64
C THR A 283 -15.21 -10.53 11.67
N GLY A 284 -14.34 -11.50 11.41
CA GLY A 284 -13.40 -11.48 10.30
C GLY A 284 -13.74 -12.54 9.26
N ILE A 285 -13.06 -12.50 8.13
CA ILE A 285 -13.10 -13.54 7.10
C ILE A 285 -11.67 -14.01 6.76
N VAL A 286 -11.51 -15.30 6.51
CA VAL A 286 -10.24 -15.92 6.12
C VAL A 286 -10.44 -16.86 4.94
N ARG A 287 -9.37 -17.15 4.21
CA ARG A 287 -9.26 -18.29 3.29
C ARG A 287 -8.16 -19.22 3.76
N PHE A 288 -8.34 -20.51 3.50
CA PHE A 288 -7.34 -21.53 3.72
C PHE A 288 -6.79 -22.03 2.39
N TYR A 289 -5.52 -22.42 2.36
CA TYR A 289 -4.91 -23.14 1.26
C TYR A 289 -4.23 -24.40 1.80
N LEU A 290 -4.69 -25.56 1.33
CA LEU A 290 -4.09 -26.84 1.71
C LEU A 290 -2.88 -27.10 0.80
N LYS A 291 -1.69 -26.88 1.34
CA LYS A 291 -0.45 -27.03 0.59
C LYS A 291 -0.01 -28.49 0.51
N GLU A 292 -0.02 -29.17 1.65
CA GLU A 292 0.49 -30.54 1.78
C GLU A 292 -0.18 -31.28 2.93
N ILE A 293 -0.33 -32.60 2.80
CA ILE A 293 -0.80 -33.50 3.88
C ILE A 293 0.34 -34.43 4.29
N GLU A 294 1.05 -35.01 3.31
CA GLU A 294 2.21 -35.87 3.52
C GLU A 294 3.39 -35.39 2.65
N PRO A 295 4.65 -35.49 3.13
CA PRO A 295 5.06 -36.08 4.41
C PRO A 295 4.82 -35.18 5.63
N TYR A 296 4.56 -33.89 5.41
CA TYR A 296 4.21 -32.93 6.47
C TYR A 296 2.85 -32.31 6.14
N PHE A 297 2.03 -32.13 7.17
CA PHE A 297 0.84 -31.32 7.09
C PHE A 297 1.26 -29.85 6.97
N GLU A 298 0.73 -29.16 5.96
CA GLU A 298 0.99 -27.75 5.70
C GLU A 298 -0.31 -27.07 5.25
N LEU A 299 -0.86 -26.24 6.13
CA LEU A 299 -2.09 -25.47 5.89
C LEU A 299 -1.79 -23.98 6.05
N TYR A 300 -1.97 -23.23 4.96
CA TYR A 300 -1.92 -21.78 4.98
C TYR A 300 -3.31 -21.21 5.32
N MET A 301 -3.34 -20.11 6.06
CA MET A 301 -4.52 -19.28 6.28
C MET A 301 -4.15 -17.82 5.99
N SER A 302 -4.98 -17.17 5.17
CA SER A 302 -4.85 -15.75 4.88
C SER A 302 -4.88 -14.91 6.16
N PRO A 303 -4.36 -13.68 6.13
CA PRO A 303 -4.66 -12.72 7.18
C PRO A 303 -6.17 -12.61 7.43
N ILE A 304 -6.53 -12.28 8.66
CA ILE A 304 -7.93 -12.15 9.07
C ILE A 304 -8.46 -10.82 8.53
N ASN A 305 -9.11 -10.87 7.38
CA ASN A 305 -9.71 -9.70 6.76
C ASN A 305 -10.93 -9.25 7.58
N ILE A 306 -11.21 -7.95 7.55
CA ILE A 306 -12.41 -7.38 8.16
C ILE A 306 -13.63 -7.89 7.38
N ASP A 307 -14.67 -8.38 8.05
CA ASP A 307 -15.88 -8.86 7.34
C ASP A 307 -16.60 -7.69 6.66
N PRO A 308 -16.64 -7.59 5.31
CA PRO A 308 -17.29 -6.46 4.64
C PRO A 308 -18.80 -6.41 4.90
N LYS A 309 -19.45 -7.51 5.32
CA LYS A 309 -20.88 -7.52 5.66
C LYS A 309 -21.17 -6.97 7.05
N ASN A 310 -20.18 -6.94 7.93
CA ASN A 310 -20.27 -6.47 9.31
C ASN A 310 -18.89 -5.98 9.79
N PRO A 311 -18.40 -4.86 9.24
CA PRO A 311 -17.01 -4.47 9.39
C PRO A 311 -16.72 -3.94 10.80
N ALA A 312 -15.64 -4.41 11.40
CA ALA A 312 -15.18 -3.97 12.72
C ALA A 312 -14.46 -2.60 12.69
N LEU A 313 -14.04 -2.17 11.50
CA LEU A 313 -13.37 -0.90 11.21
C LEU A 313 -14.02 -0.26 9.96
N PRO A 314 -13.97 1.07 9.79
CA PRO A 314 -14.61 1.77 8.66
C PRO A 314 -13.84 1.54 7.36
N VAL A 315 -14.08 0.40 6.71
CA VAL A 315 -13.46 0.03 5.41
C VAL A 315 -14.20 0.64 4.21
N SER A 316 -15.32 1.33 4.43
CA SER A 316 -16.11 1.96 3.37
C SER A 316 -16.86 3.19 3.84
N TYR A 317 -17.16 4.10 2.92
CA TYR A 317 -18.12 5.19 3.10
C TYR A 317 -19.21 5.14 2.01
N PRO A 318 -20.50 5.34 2.35
CA PRO A 318 -21.06 5.26 3.69
C PRO A 318 -20.71 3.92 4.37
N SER A 319 -20.84 3.84 5.69
CA SER A 319 -20.42 2.64 6.44
C SER A 319 -21.10 1.34 6.00
N GLY A 320 -22.26 1.42 5.34
CA GLY A 320 -22.99 0.28 4.79
C GLY A 320 -22.56 -0.17 3.38
N TYR A 321 -21.70 0.58 2.70
CA TYR A 321 -21.38 0.37 1.28
C TYR A 321 -20.60 -0.94 1.04
N SER A 322 -19.60 -1.26 1.86
CA SER A 322 -18.91 -2.57 1.80
C SER A 322 -19.87 -3.76 1.97
N LYS A 323 -20.92 -3.60 2.77
CA LYS A 323 -21.95 -4.63 2.96
C LYS A 323 -22.84 -4.79 1.74
N GLU A 324 -23.11 -3.70 1.03
CA GLU A 324 -23.83 -3.72 -0.24
C GLU A 324 -23.05 -4.50 -1.30
N LEU A 325 -21.79 -4.11 -1.55
CA LEU A 325 -20.88 -4.84 -2.44
C LEU A 325 -20.82 -6.33 -2.10
N ALA A 326 -20.65 -6.66 -0.82
CA ALA A 326 -20.54 -8.05 -0.39
C ALA A 326 -21.84 -8.86 -0.45
N LYS A 327 -23.01 -8.21 -0.44
CA LYS A 327 -24.31 -8.87 -0.64
C LYS A 327 -24.51 -9.27 -2.09
N GLU A 328 -24.08 -8.42 -3.03
CA GLU A 328 -24.21 -8.66 -4.47
C GLU A 328 -23.11 -9.59 -4.99
N GLY A 329 -21.84 -9.25 -4.76
CA GLY A 329 -20.68 -9.92 -5.35
C GLY A 329 -20.01 -10.97 -4.47
N GLY A 330 -20.52 -11.19 -3.25
CA GLY A 330 -19.89 -12.05 -2.23
C GLY A 330 -18.79 -11.34 -1.43
N PRO A 331 -18.27 -11.95 -0.34
CA PRO A 331 -17.18 -11.36 0.44
C PRO A 331 -15.90 -11.18 -0.40
N PHE A 332 -15.06 -10.24 0.00
CA PHE A 332 -13.82 -9.88 -0.71
C PHE A 332 -12.72 -9.42 0.26
N TYR A 333 -11.47 -9.39 -0.20
CA TYR A 333 -10.33 -8.86 0.56
C TYR A 333 -10.54 -7.38 0.93
N THR A 334 -10.55 -7.07 2.24
CA THR A 334 -10.60 -5.69 2.74
C THR A 334 -9.24 -5.13 3.07
N GLN A 335 -8.25 -5.99 3.31
CA GLN A 335 -6.88 -5.59 3.60
C GLN A 335 -6.28 -4.79 2.44
N GLY A 336 -5.37 -3.87 2.77
CA GLY A 336 -4.70 -3.00 1.80
C GLY A 336 -3.98 -3.76 0.68
N ILE A 337 -2.95 -4.53 1.02
CA ILE A 337 -2.22 -5.41 0.08
C ILE A 337 -2.81 -6.82 0.25
N ALA A 338 -3.52 -7.33 -0.75
CA ALA A 338 -4.28 -8.57 -0.61
C ALA A 338 -3.46 -9.82 -0.93
N GLU A 339 -2.62 -9.77 -1.96
CA GLU A 339 -1.69 -10.83 -2.32
C GLU A 339 -0.56 -10.97 -1.29
N ASP A 340 -0.38 -12.19 -0.76
CA ASP A 340 0.51 -12.41 0.37
C ASP A 340 1.95 -12.64 -0.07
N THR A 341 2.65 -11.54 -0.31
CA THR A 341 4.03 -11.54 -0.80
C THR A 341 5.01 -12.12 0.22
N TRP A 342 4.75 -11.99 1.52
CA TRP A 342 5.58 -12.59 2.57
C TRP A 342 5.43 -14.10 2.63
N ALA A 343 4.22 -14.63 2.51
CA ALA A 343 4.00 -16.07 2.46
C ALA A 343 4.73 -16.72 1.27
N LEU A 344 4.77 -16.06 0.10
CA LEU A 344 5.55 -16.55 -1.04
C LEU A 344 7.07 -16.39 -0.81
N ASN A 345 7.54 -15.26 -0.28
CA ASN A 345 8.95 -15.08 0.09
C ASN A 345 9.45 -16.15 1.08
N GLN A 346 8.58 -16.63 1.97
CA GLN A 346 8.87 -17.68 2.95
C GLN A 346 8.50 -19.08 2.51
N LYS A 347 8.06 -19.25 1.25
CA LYS A 347 7.69 -20.55 0.68
C LYS A 347 6.53 -21.22 1.45
N ARG A 348 5.72 -20.43 2.15
CA ARG A 348 4.45 -20.84 2.78
C ARG A 348 3.34 -20.91 1.72
N LEU A 349 3.44 -20.05 0.71
CA LEU A 349 2.82 -20.24 -0.59
C LEU A 349 3.89 -20.56 -1.63
N ASP A 350 3.48 -21.23 -2.70
CA ASP A 350 4.26 -21.44 -3.92
C ASP A 350 3.76 -20.54 -5.06
N ASP A 351 4.46 -20.57 -6.19
CA ASP A 351 4.16 -19.72 -7.35
C ASP A 351 2.73 -19.92 -7.87
N GLU A 352 2.24 -21.15 -7.88
CA GLU A 352 0.91 -21.47 -8.41
C GLU A 352 -0.20 -21.01 -7.47
N SER A 353 -0.05 -21.26 -6.17
CA SER A 353 -1.01 -20.84 -5.14
C SER A 353 -1.07 -19.32 -5.01
N PHE A 354 0.06 -18.62 -5.14
CA PHE A 354 0.09 -17.15 -5.19
C PHE A 354 -0.63 -16.61 -6.44
N LEU A 355 -0.43 -17.20 -7.62
CA LEU A 355 -1.16 -16.81 -8.83
C LEU A 355 -2.67 -17.02 -8.70
N LYS A 356 -3.09 -18.13 -8.08
CA LYS A 356 -4.52 -18.38 -7.76
C LYS A 356 -5.07 -17.32 -6.80
N GLN A 357 -4.30 -16.90 -5.79
CA GLN A 357 -4.70 -15.80 -4.91
C GLN A 357 -4.84 -14.48 -5.68
N SER A 358 -3.86 -14.13 -6.52
CA SER A 358 -3.92 -12.90 -7.31
C SER A 358 -5.11 -12.90 -8.28
N GLU A 359 -5.47 -14.05 -8.84
CA GLU A 359 -6.70 -14.18 -9.64
C GLU A 359 -7.96 -13.91 -8.80
N ILE A 360 -8.05 -14.46 -7.58
CA ILE A 360 -9.17 -14.19 -6.67
C ILE A 360 -9.28 -12.69 -6.38
N VAL A 361 -8.15 -12.02 -6.11
CA VAL A 361 -8.10 -10.58 -5.83
C VAL A 361 -8.54 -9.77 -7.05
N PHE A 362 -8.04 -10.12 -8.24
CA PHE A 362 -8.42 -9.47 -9.50
C PHE A 362 -9.92 -9.60 -9.76
N GLU A 363 -10.48 -10.81 -9.65
CA GLU A 363 -11.90 -11.07 -9.86
C GLU A 363 -12.78 -10.34 -8.83
N GLU A 364 -12.36 -10.30 -7.56
CA GLU A 364 -13.05 -9.52 -6.52
C GLU A 364 -13.04 -8.02 -6.82
N THR A 365 -11.91 -7.49 -7.30
CA THR A 365 -11.76 -6.08 -7.70
C THR A 365 -12.63 -5.76 -8.91
N LEU A 366 -12.62 -6.64 -9.91
CA LEU A 366 -13.41 -6.49 -11.14
C LEU A 366 -14.92 -6.50 -10.84
N ARG A 367 -15.39 -7.36 -9.94
CA ARG A 367 -16.80 -7.36 -9.50
C ARG A 367 -17.20 -6.04 -8.82
N ASN A 368 -16.33 -5.50 -7.96
CA ASN A 368 -16.58 -4.20 -7.32
C ASN A 368 -16.59 -3.06 -8.34
N PHE A 369 -15.68 -3.08 -9.32
CA PHE A 369 -15.69 -2.14 -10.44
C PHE A 369 -16.99 -2.24 -11.25
N HIS A 370 -17.43 -3.44 -11.61
CA HIS A 370 -18.67 -3.64 -12.37
C HIS A 370 -19.93 -3.17 -11.65
N HIS A 371 -19.98 -3.33 -10.33
CA HIS A 371 -21.07 -2.79 -9.51
C HIS A 371 -21.20 -1.28 -9.71
N GLU A 372 -20.11 -0.53 -9.56
CA GLU A 372 -20.11 0.93 -9.76
C GLU A 372 -20.28 1.32 -11.22
N TRP A 373 -19.64 0.60 -12.14
CA TRP A 373 -19.68 0.89 -13.57
C TRP A 373 -21.10 0.81 -14.14
N ARG A 374 -21.91 -0.15 -13.69
CA ARG A 374 -23.29 -0.34 -14.15
C ARG A 374 -24.16 0.91 -13.94
N ASP A 375 -24.00 1.56 -12.80
CA ASP A 375 -24.83 2.68 -12.34
C ASP A 375 -24.12 4.04 -12.53
N PHE A 376 -22.99 4.05 -13.25
CA PHE A 376 -22.18 5.24 -13.49
C PHE A 376 -22.78 6.13 -14.59
N HIS A 377 -23.60 7.09 -14.18
CA HIS A 377 -24.30 8.00 -15.10
C HIS A 377 -23.75 9.44 -15.10
N SER A 378 -23.01 9.85 -14.07
CA SER A 378 -22.43 11.18 -13.96
C SER A 378 -21.37 11.23 -12.85
N GLY A 379 -20.52 12.24 -12.87
CA GLY A 379 -19.53 12.49 -11.83
C GLY A 379 -18.23 11.74 -12.06
N LEU A 380 -17.56 11.40 -10.96
CA LEU A 380 -16.25 10.77 -10.95
C LEU A 380 -16.33 9.32 -10.47
N LEU A 381 -15.77 8.40 -11.25
CA LEU A 381 -15.46 7.04 -10.81
C LEU A 381 -13.95 6.82 -10.87
N ILE A 382 -13.36 6.34 -9.78
CA ILE A 382 -11.97 5.89 -9.73
C ILE A 382 -11.97 4.41 -9.35
N SER A 383 -11.34 3.58 -10.16
CA SER A 383 -11.10 2.18 -9.84
C SER A 383 -9.62 1.86 -9.91
N TYR A 384 -9.07 1.43 -8.77
CA TYR A 384 -7.68 1.02 -8.65
C TYR A 384 -7.57 -0.51 -8.72
N PHE A 385 -6.67 -0.99 -9.59
CA PHE A 385 -6.30 -2.39 -9.74
C PHE A 385 -4.85 -2.56 -9.32
N SER A 386 -4.63 -3.34 -8.26
CA SER A 386 -3.30 -3.59 -7.72
C SER A 386 -2.49 -4.60 -8.53
N SER A 387 -3.13 -5.55 -9.23
CA SER A 387 -2.51 -6.82 -9.66
C SER A 387 -1.19 -6.72 -10.41
N THR A 388 -0.96 -5.64 -11.18
CA THR A 388 0.32 -5.40 -11.89
C THR A 388 1.50 -5.21 -10.94
N ASP A 389 1.32 -4.59 -9.78
CA ASP A 389 2.38 -4.31 -8.81
C ASP A 389 2.91 -5.59 -8.10
N PRO A 390 2.10 -6.38 -7.36
CA PRO A 390 2.59 -7.55 -6.64
C PRO A 390 3.06 -8.64 -7.61
N LEU A 391 2.45 -8.78 -8.80
CA LEU A 391 2.92 -9.76 -9.78
C LEU A 391 4.26 -9.36 -10.40
N GLN A 392 4.51 -8.08 -10.63
CA GLN A 392 5.84 -7.65 -11.05
C GLN A 392 6.87 -7.79 -9.93
N HIS A 393 6.53 -7.43 -8.69
CA HIS A 393 7.40 -7.68 -7.55
C HIS A 393 7.79 -9.16 -7.47
N MET A 394 6.82 -10.07 -7.53
CA MET A 394 7.11 -11.49 -7.30
C MET A 394 7.67 -12.20 -8.55
N PHE A 395 7.23 -11.88 -9.76
CA PHE A 395 7.57 -12.69 -10.94
C PHE A 395 8.68 -12.11 -11.83
N TYR A 396 9.26 -10.94 -11.48
CA TYR A 396 10.34 -10.35 -12.28
C TYR A 396 11.53 -11.29 -12.48
N ARG A 397 11.87 -12.10 -11.45
CA ARG A 397 12.90 -13.15 -11.47
C ARG A 397 12.74 -14.21 -12.55
N TYR A 398 11.61 -14.28 -13.24
CA TYR A 398 11.40 -15.18 -14.38
C TYR A 398 11.55 -14.49 -15.73
N THR A 399 11.78 -13.18 -15.73
CA THR A 399 11.98 -12.36 -16.93
C THR A 399 13.39 -11.75 -17.00
N ASP A 400 14.18 -11.87 -15.94
CA ASP A 400 15.53 -11.32 -15.81
C ASP A 400 16.58 -12.41 -15.52
N PRO A 401 17.31 -12.89 -16.54
CA PRO A 401 18.35 -13.90 -16.39
C PRO A 401 19.53 -13.49 -15.49
N GLU A 402 19.70 -12.18 -15.21
CA GLU A 402 20.75 -11.69 -14.30
C GLU A 402 20.30 -11.68 -12.83
N CYS A 403 19.05 -12.04 -12.53
CA CYS A 403 18.56 -12.16 -11.17
C CYS A 403 19.24 -13.35 -10.46
N PRO A 404 19.80 -13.18 -9.24
CA PRO A 404 20.39 -14.30 -8.49
C PRO A 404 19.42 -15.46 -8.23
N GLY A 405 18.12 -15.16 -8.12
CA GLY A 405 17.05 -16.16 -7.96
C GLY A 405 16.46 -16.69 -9.28
N TYR A 406 17.08 -16.43 -10.44
CA TYR A 406 16.57 -16.87 -11.74
C TYR A 406 16.62 -18.41 -11.89
N ASP A 407 15.53 -18.97 -12.40
CA ASP A 407 15.41 -20.40 -12.70
C ASP A 407 14.86 -20.55 -14.12
N ALA A 408 15.68 -21.08 -15.03
CA ALA A 408 15.37 -21.19 -16.46
C ALA A 408 14.20 -22.14 -16.75
N GLU A 409 14.02 -23.20 -15.97
CA GLU A 409 12.90 -24.14 -16.18
C GLU A 409 11.60 -23.52 -15.68
N LYS A 410 11.63 -22.87 -14.52
CA LYS A 410 10.47 -22.11 -14.04
C LYS A 410 10.15 -20.91 -14.93
N ALA A 411 11.14 -20.27 -15.53
CA ALA A 411 10.92 -19.17 -16.47
C ALA A 411 10.11 -19.60 -17.71
N LYS A 412 10.25 -20.85 -18.17
CA LYS A 412 9.38 -21.38 -19.24
C LYS A 412 7.91 -21.44 -18.84
N ARG A 413 7.63 -21.66 -17.54
CA ARG A 413 6.26 -21.76 -16.99
C ARG A 413 5.69 -20.40 -16.58
N TYR A 414 6.53 -19.52 -16.02
CA TYR A 414 6.08 -18.30 -15.35
C TYR A 414 6.56 -16.99 -16.00
N GLY A 415 7.39 -17.05 -17.05
CA GLY A 415 7.90 -15.86 -17.74
C GLY A 415 6.81 -15.03 -18.42
N SER A 416 5.64 -15.62 -18.71
CA SER A 416 4.50 -14.90 -19.28
C SER A 416 3.62 -14.20 -18.24
N VAL A 417 3.81 -14.43 -16.93
CA VAL A 417 2.93 -13.91 -15.88
C VAL A 417 2.79 -12.38 -15.96
N ILE A 418 3.91 -11.66 -16.11
CA ILE A 418 3.90 -10.20 -16.23
C ILE A 418 3.15 -9.74 -17.50
N PRO A 419 3.52 -10.16 -18.73
CA PRO A 419 2.79 -9.74 -19.92
C PRO A 419 1.32 -10.18 -19.93
N ASP A 420 0.99 -11.35 -19.37
CA ASP A 420 -0.40 -11.81 -19.26
C ASP A 420 -1.23 -10.93 -18.31
N THR A 421 -0.59 -10.36 -17.28
CA THR A 421 -1.22 -9.38 -16.38
C THR A 421 -1.48 -8.06 -17.09
N TYR A 422 -0.56 -7.59 -17.93
CA TYR A 422 -0.78 -6.39 -18.76
C TYR A 422 -1.94 -6.62 -19.73
N LYS A 423 -2.03 -7.82 -20.32
CA LYS A 423 -3.18 -8.22 -21.16
C LYS A 423 -4.49 -8.28 -20.37
N LYS A 424 -4.48 -8.58 -19.07
CA LYS A 424 -5.68 -8.47 -18.21
C LYS A 424 -6.13 -7.01 -18.09
N MET A 425 -5.20 -6.09 -17.82
CA MET A 425 -5.52 -4.65 -17.76
C MET A 425 -6.03 -4.13 -19.11
N ASP A 426 -5.47 -4.62 -20.22
CA ASP A 426 -5.93 -4.25 -21.57
C ASP A 426 -7.37 -4.72 -21.83
N ARG A 427 -7.77 -5.89 -21.32
CA ARG A 427 -9.16 -6.36 -21.40
C ARG A 427 -10.12 -5.48 -20.58
N VAL A 428 -9.75 -5.12 -19.36
CA VAL A 428 -10.55 -4.19 -18.53
C VAL A 428 -10.73 -2.85 -19.26
N LEU A 429 -9.65 -2.31 -19.84
CA LEU A 429 -9.72 -1.10 -20.66
C LEU A 429 -10.62 -1.30 -21.90
N GLY A 430 -10.53 -2.46 -22.57
CA GLY A 430 -11.36 -2.79 -23.72
C GLY A 430 -12.85 -2.79 -23.42
N GLU A 431 -13.25 -3.32 -22.25
CA GLU A 431 -14.64 -3.28 -21.79
C GLU A 431 -15.13 -1.83 -21.64
N VAL A 432 -14.34 -0.97 -21.01
CA VAL A 432 -14.65 0.46 -20.88
C VAL A 432 -14.73 1.15 -22.23
N LEU A 433 -13.74 0.96 -23.11
CA LEU A 433 -13.73 1.57 -24.45
C LEU A 433 -14.90 1.12 -25.33
N SER A 434 -15.45 -0.07 -25.07
CA SER A 434 -16.61 -0.59 -25.81
C SER A 434 -17.94 0.02 -25.36
N ALA A 435 -18.02 0.47 -24.11
CA ALA A 435 -19.25 0.92 -23.46
C ALA A 435 -19.27 2.43 -23.15
N MET A 436 -18.13 3.12 -23.24
CA MET A 436 -18.06 4.56 -22.98
C MET A 436 -18.84 5.37 -24.03
N ASP A 437 -19.45 6.46 -23.59
CA ASP A 437 -20.04 7.46 -24.48
C ASP A 437 -19.03 8.55 -24.87
N LYS A 438 -19.42 9.39 -25.83
CA LYS A 438 -18.51 10.37 -26.45
C LYS A 438 -18.08 11.50 -25.51
N ASP A 439 -18.91 11.81 -24.51
CA ASP A 439 -18.72 12.97 -23.63
C ASP A 439 -17.97 12.61 -22.33
N MET A 440 -17.73 11.31 -22.11
CA MET A 440 -16.95 10.80 -21.01
C MET A 440 -15.45 11.02 -21.21
N THR A 441 -14.80 11.48 -20.15
CA THR A 441 -13.34 11.53 -20.07
C THR A 441 -12.84 10.26 -19.39
N LEU A 442 -11.93 9.56 -20.06
CA LEU A 442 -11.26 8.37 -19.57
C LEU A 442 -9.78 8.69 -19.38
N ILE A 443 -9.28 8.47 -18.17
CA ILE A 443 -7.87 8.59 -17.80
C ILE A 443 -7.39 7.21 -17.34
N VAL A 444 -6.27 6.75 -17.89
CA VAL A 444 -5.53 5.59 -17.35
C VAL A 444 -4.24 6.12 -16.74
N VAL A 445 -3.99 5.76 -15.49
CA VAL A 445 -2.83 6.23 -14.73
C VAL A 445 -2.10 5.04 -14.10
N SER A 446 -0.77 5.06 -14.19
CA SER A 446 0.12 4.32 -13.29
C SER A 446 0.96 5.32 -12.53
N ASP A 447 1.14 5.07 -11.24
CA ASP A 447 1.84 5.92 -10.29
C ASP A 447 3.37 5.85 -10.45
N HIS A 448 3.90 4.69 -10.82
CA HIS A 448 5.30 4.46 -11.14
C HIS A 448 5.49 3.32 -12.16
N GLY A 449 6.74 3.15 -12.62
CA GLY A 449 7.18 2.01 -13.43
C GLY A 449 7.92 0.96 -12.59
N PHE A 450 8.69 0.07 -13.24
CA PHE A 450 9.37 -1.03 -12.55
C PHE A 450 10.81 -1.28 -13.05
N ALA A 451 11.63 -1.81 -12.16
CA ALA A 451 13.00 -2.23 -12.44
C ALA A 451 13.30 -3.58 -11.78
N PRO A 452 14.32 -4.32 -12.27
CA PRO A 452 14.78 -5.51 -11.56
C PRO A 452 15.40 -5.13 -10.22
N PHE A 453 15.22 -5.98 -9.21
CA PHE A 453 15.85 -5.90 -7.91
C PHE A 453 16.69 -7.15 -7.65
N ARG A 454 17.98 -7.02 -7.95
CA ARG A 454 18.96 -8.11 -7.93
C ARG A 454 19.78 -8.11 -6.66
N ARG A 455 20.09 -6.92 -6.13
CA ARG A 455 21.01 -6.76 -4.99
C ARG A 455 20.54 -5.67 -4.05
N ALA A 456 20.61 -5.95 -2.75
CA ALA A 456 20.18 -5.05 -1.68
C ALA A 456 21.35 -4.22 -1.15
N VAL A 457 21.21 -2.89 -1.11
CA VAL A 457 22.25 -1.97 -0.62
C VAL A 457 22.00 -1.65 0.85
N HIS A 458 22.98 -1.87 1.71
CA HIS A 458 22.92 -1.55 3.14
C HIS A 458 23.44 -0.13 3.39
N VAL A 459 22.59 0.88 3.23
CA VAL A 459 22.98 2.29 3.38
C VAL A 459 23.50 2.58 4.78
N ASN A 460 22.89 2.02 5.83
CA ASN A 460 23.40 2.16 7.19
C ASN A 460 24.79 1.54 7.38
N ARG A 461 25.09 0.44 6.68
CA ARG A 461 26.44 -0.13 6.69
C ARG A 461 27.44 0.84 6.05
N TRP A 462 27.09 1.45 4.92
CA TRP A 462 27.93 2.49 4.31
C TRP A 462 28.16 3.68 5.27
N LEU A 463 27.11 4.12 5.98
CA LEU A 463 27.22 5.19 6.98
C LEU A 463 28.16 4.82 8.14
N VAL A 464 28.13 3.55 8.58
CA VAL A 464 29.06 3.03 9.60
C VAL A 464 30.51 3.04 9.08
N GLU A 465 30.75 2.52 7.87
CA GLU A 465 32.10 2.45 7.29
C GLU A 465 32.73 3.82 7.04
N LYS A 466 31.90 4.83 6.77
CA LYS A 466 32.35 6.23 6.61
C LYS A 466 32.36 7.03 7.91
N GLY A 467 31.91 6.46 9.02
CA GLY A 467 31.90 7.10 10.34
C GLY A 467 30.79 8.13 10.55
N TYR A 468 29.74 8.14 9.71
CA TYR A 468 28.56 8.98 9.93
C TYR A 468 27.57 8.36 10.92
N MET A 469 27.52 7.03 10.98
CA MET A 469 26.81 6.25 12.00
C MET A 469 27.83 5.54 12.89
N VAL A 470 27.67 5.63 14.20
CA VAL A 470 28.63 5.06 15.16
C VAL A 470 27.96 3.96 15.95
N LEU A 471 28.65 2.82 16.11
CA LEU A 471 28.15 1.70 16.92
C LEU A 471 28.55 1.88 18.39
N LYS A 472 27.66 1.51 19.33
CA LYS A 472 27.93 1.49 20.78
C LYS A 472 29.02 0.47 21.10
N ASP A 473 28.84 -0.75 20.62
CA ASP A 473 29.85 -1.80 20.67
C ASP A 473 30.38 -2.05 19.24
N PRO A 474 31.51 -1.42 18.86
CA PRO A 474 32.10 -1.61 17.53
C PRO A 474 32.66 -3.02 17.31
N SER A 475 32.84 -3.83 18.37
CA SER A 475 33.33 -5.21 18.23
C SER A 475 32.32 -6.13 17.54
N LEU A 476 31.03 -5.82 17.64
CA LEU A 476 29.96 -6.54 16.93
C LEU A 476 29.95 -6.26 15.43
N GLN A 477 30.50 -5.12 15.00
CA GLN A 477 30.56 -4.64 13.62
C GLN A 477 29.20 -4.45 12.90
N GLU A 478 28.09 -4.67 13.60
CA GLU A 478 26.74 -4.58 13.06
C GLU A 478 25.77 -3.97 14.09
N SER A 479 24.61 -3.54 13.60
CA SER A 479 23.43 -3.24 14.41
C SER A 479 22.24 -3.99 13.82
N GLY A 480 21.44 -4.64 14.65
CA GLY A 480 20.14 -5.18 14.30
C GLY A 480 19.08 -4.10 14.11
N GLU A 481 17.84 -4.55 13.94
CA GLU A 481 16.69 -3.66 13.72
C GLU A 481 16.51 -2.67 14.89
N PHE A 482 15.84 -1.56 14.62
CA PHE A 482 15.57 -0.51 15.60
C PHE A 482 16.83 0.11 16.23
N PHE A 483 17.95 0.09 15.50
CA PHE A 483 19.21 0.74 15.90
C PHE A 483 19.77 0.23 17.24
N ASP A 484 19.59 -1.06 17.53
CA ASP A 484 19.92 -1.70 18.81
C ASP A 484 21.36 -1.42 19.33
N ASN A 485 22.32 -1.26 18.42
CA ASN A 485 23.73 -1.05 18.68
C ASN A 485 24.25 0.32 18.18
N VAL A 486 23.38 1.33 17.99
CA VAL A 486 23.80 2.67 17.54
C VAL A 486 24.06 3.62 18.71
N ASP A 487 25.21 4.32 18.68
CA ASP A 487 25.60 5.38 19.61
C ASP A 487 25.13 6.73 19.05
N TRP A 488 23.99 7.21 19.55
CA TRP A 488 23.35 8.43 19.08
C TRP A 488 24.12 9.71 19.43
N GLU A 489 24.93 9.70 20.49
CA GLU A 489 25.72 10.88 20.88
C GLU A 489 26.90 11.14 19.94
N LYS A 490 27.20 10.20 19.04
CA LYS A 490 28.28 10.30 18.04
C LYS A 490 27.80 10.14 16.60
N THR A 491 26.56 9.72 16.40
CA THR A 491 25.97 9.49 15.06
C THR A 491 25.49 10.80 14.45
N ARG A 492 25.96 11.12 13.24
CA ARG A 492 25.61 12.32 12.47
C ARG A 492 24.52 12.08 11.44
N ALA A 493 24.41 10.87 10.90
CA ALA A 493 23.37 10.52 9.92
C ALA A 493 22.97 9.04 10.03
N TYR A 494 21.73 8.74 9.65
CA TYR A 494 21.15 7.40 9.69
C TYR A 494 20.06 7.26 8.62
N ALA A 495 19.85 6.04 8.13
CA ALA A 495 18.83 5.72 7.14
C ALA A 495 17.69 4.89 7.77
N ILE A 496 16.48 5.15 7.28
CA ILE A 496 15.24 4.48 7.65
C ILE A 496 14.28 4.56 6.47
N GLY A 497 13.39 3.57 6.31
CA GLY A 497 12.65 3.40 5.06
C GLY A 497 13.56 2.95 3.92
N LEU A 498 13.00 2.84 2.71
CA LEU A 498 13.73 2.22 1.60
C LEU A 498 14.70 3.20 0.92
N ASN A 499 14.44 4.50 1.02
CA ASN A 499 15.21 5.54 0.32
C ASN A 499 15.72 6.67 1.23
N GLY A 500 15.17 6.83 2.44
CA GLY A 500 15.39 8.02 3.28
C GLY A 500 16.68 7.99 4.10
N ILE A 501 17.40 9.12 4.12
CA ILE A 501 18.50 9.42 5.05
C ILE A 501 18.15 10.69 5.82
N TYR A 502 18.38 10.63 7.13
CA TYR A 502 18.16 11.71 8.07
C TYR A 502 19.49 12.09 8.72
N LEU A 503 19.72 13.39 8.89
CA LEU A 503 20.75 13.93 9.75
C LEU A 503 20.26 13.91 11.20
N ASN A 504 21.14 13.58 12.13
CA ASN A 504 20.85 13.64 13.56
C ASN A 504 20.99 15.09 14.05
N MET A 505 20.02 15.94 13.68
CA MET A 505 20.04 17.39 13.85
C MET A 505 19.76 17.78 15.29
N ALA A 506 20.60 18.66 15.84
CA ALA A 506 20.39 19.24 17.16
C ALA A 506 19.05 20.00 17.21
N GLY A 507 18.24 19.71 18.21
CA GLY A 507 16.92 20.33 18.41
C GLY A 507 15.77 19.72 17.58
N ARG A 508 16.06 18.83 16.62
CA ARG A 508 15.03 18.05 15.90
C ARG A 508 15.01 16.59 16.35
N GLU A 509 16.17 15.97 16.50
CA GLU A 509 16.33 14.63 17.04
C GLU A 509 16.65 14.68 18.55
N LYS A 510 16.12 13.73 19.33
CA LYS A 510 16.31 13.69 20.79
C LYS A 510 17.77 13.74 21.23
N ASN A 511 18.65 13.04 20.52
CA ASN A 511 20.09 13.02 20.74
C ASN A 511 20.85 13.67 19.57
N GLY A 512 20.24 14.67 18.94
CA GLY A 512 20.80 15.39 17.80
C GLY A 512 22.10 16.12 18.12
N ILE A 513 23.11 15.96 17.26
CA ILE A 513 24.45 16.55 17.40
C ILE A 513 24.85 17.47 16.25
N VAL A 514 24.23 17.31 15.07
CA VAL A 514 24.55 18.11 13.88
C VAL A 514 23.91 19.49 14.01
N GLN A 515 24.71 20.55 13.97
CA GLN A 515 24.20 21.92 14.01
C GLN A 515 23.64 22.36 12.65
N GLN A 516 22.74 23.34 12.65
CA GLN A 516 22.11 23.84 11.42
C GLN A 516 23.13 24.34 10.39
N GLU A 517 24.22 24.94 10.85
CA GLU A 517 25.30 25.50 10.02
C GLU A 517 26.14 24.39 9.35
N GLU A 518 26.15 23.18 9.91
CA GLU A 518 26.89 22.02 9.39
C GLU A 518 26.08 21.20 8.39
N ALA A 519 24.75 21.33 8.43
CA ALA A 519 23.82 20.47 7.70
C ALA A 519 24.05 20.47 6.19
N ASP A 520 24.28 21.65 5.59
CA ASP A 520 24.47 21.75 4.14
C ASP A 520 25.78 21.13 3.67
N ALA A 521 26.86 21.33 4.43
CA ALA A 521 28.15 20.70 4.15
C ALA A 521 28.06 19.17 4.28
N LEU A 522 27.41 18.67 5.33
CA LEU A 522 27.22 17.24 5.55
C LEU A 522 26.34 16.60 4.46
N LYS A 523 25.22 17.24 4.07
CA LYS A 523 24.40 16.78 2.93
C LYS A 523 25.25 16.66 1.66
N ALA A 524 26.06 17.67 1.34
CA ALA A 524 26.91 17.65 0.15
C ALA A 524 27.99 16.55 0.20
N GLU A 525 28.53 16.26 1.38
CA GLU A 525 29.47 15.17 1.61
C GLU A 525 28.83 13.80 1.39
N LEU A 526 27.67 13.56 2.00
CA LEU A 526 26.89 12.32 1.87
C LEU A 526 26.46 12.08 0.42
N ILE A 527 25.98 13.11 -0.28
CA ILE A 527 25.61 13.01 -1.71
C ILE A 527 26.81 12.54 -2.54
N ARG A 528 27.95 13.22 -2.43
CA ARG A 528 29.16 12.84 -3.19
C ARG A 528 29.61 11.42 -2.86
N GLY A 529 29.58 11.05 -1.58
CA GLY A 529 30.01 9.72 -1.13
C GLY A 529 29.11 8.60 -1.62
N LEU A 530 27.79 8.78 -1.54
CA LEU A 530 26.80 7.80 -2.01
C LEU A 530 26.78 7.70 -3.53
N GLU A 531 26.82 8.81 -4.25
CA GLU A 531 26.86 8.78 -5.72
C GLU A 531 28.18 8.22 -6.27
N ALA A 532 29.23 8.15 -5.47
CA ALA A 532 30.49 7.48 -5.84
C ALA A 532 30.53 5.99 -5.44
N VAL A 533 29.52 5.47 -4.73
CA VAL A 533 29.55 4.10 -4.22
C VAL A 533 29.36 3.10 -5.35
N VAL A 534 30.22 2.09 -5.37
CA VAL A 534 30.17 0.97 -6.31
C VAL A 534 30.01 -0.34 -5.56
N ASP A 535 29.39 -1.30 -6.22
CA ASP A 535 29.29 -2.67 -5.74
C ASP A 535 30.69 -3.31 -5.76
N PRO A 536 31.21 -3.79 -4.61
CA PRO A 536 32.54 -4.37 -4.53
C PRO A 536 32.72 -5.62 -5.38
N ASP A 537 31.63 -6.34 -5.72
CA ASP A 537 31.72 -7.62 -6.42
C ASP A 537 31.76 -7.47 -7.94
N ASN A 538 31.18 -6.39 -8.48
CA ASN A 538 31.04 -6.21 -9.93
C ASN A 538 31.39 -4.80 -10.45
N GLY A 539 31.72 -3.85 -9.56
CA GLY A 539 32.12 -2.49 -9.90
C GLY A 539 31.01 -1.58 -10.44
N LYS A 540 29.75 -2.03 -10.48
CA LYS A 540 28.61 -1.21 -10.94
C LYS A 540 28.23 -0.17 -9.90
N LYS A 541 27.76 0.99 -10.37
CA LYS A 541 27.25 2.08 -9.52
C LYS A 541 25.93 1.67 -8.86
N MET A 542 25.87 1.67 -7.53
CA MET A 542 24.66 1.26 -6.80
C MET A 542 23.62 2.37 -6.66
N VAL A 543 24.07 3.63 -6.60
CA VAL A 543 23.22 4.82 -6.45
C VAL A 543 23.29 5.65 -7.72
N ASN A 544 22.16 5.89 -8.38
CA ASN A 544 22.13 6.73 -9.57
C ASN A 544 22.25 8.21 -9.20
N LYS A 545 21.42 8.66 -8.24
CA LYS A 545 21.32 10.05 -7.79
C LYS A 545 20.88 10.13 -6.33
N VAL A 546 21.31 11.14 -5.60
CA VAL A 546 20.77 11.48 -4.28
C VAL A 546 20.06 12.82 -4.35
N TYR A 547 18.78 12.83 -3.98
CA TYR A 547 17.93 14.01 -3.95
C TYR A 547 17.99 14.68 -2.58
N ARG A 548 17.99 16.02 -2.56
CA ARG A 548 17.89 16.78 -1.30
C ARG A 548 16.43 17.01 -0.93
N GLY A 549 16.08 16.72 0.33
CA GLY A 549 14.72 16.93 0.84
C GLY A 549 14.28 18.39 0.75
N ASP A 550 15.18 19.33 1.06
CA ASP A 550 14.93 20.78 1.00
C ASP A 550 14.76 21.35 -0.43
N GLN A 551 15.00 20.54 -1.46
CA GLN A 551 14.74 20.87 -2.87
C GLN A 551 13.57 20.07 -3.44
N ALA A 552 13.39 18.83 -2.98
CA ALA A 552 12.33 17.94 -3.44
C ALA A 552 10.97 18.27 -2.82
N TYR A 553 10.96 18.85 -1.62
CA TYR A 553 9.75 19.05 -0.82
C TYR A 553 9.57 20.50 -0.42
N SER A 554 8.31 20.93 -0.39
CA SER A 554 7.90 22.24 0.11
C SER A 554 6.57 22.11 0.83
N GLY A 555 6.30 22.99 1.79
CA GLY A 555 5.04 23.00 2.52
C GLY A 555 5.18 22.82 4.03
N GLN A 556 4.04 22.83 4.71
CA GLN A 556 3.99 22.87 6.17
C GLN A 556 4.61 21.65 6.86
N TYR A 557 4.72 20.51 6.17
CA TYR A 557 5.29 19.27 6.68
C TYR A 557 6.67 18.94 6.11
N ALA A 558 7.29 19.84 5.34
CA ALA A 558 8.61 19.61 4.76
C ALA A 558 9.70 19.31 5.82
N GLY A 559 9.53 19.79 7.06
CA GLY A 559 10.43 19.48 8.18
C GLY A 559 10.39 18.02 8.65
N ASN A 560 9.36 17.26 8.30
CA ASN A 560 9.24 15.82 8.61
C ASN A 560 9.92 14.93 7.55
N ALA A 561 10.31 15.51 6.41
CA ALA A 561 10.88 14.76 5.30
C ALA A 561 12.29 14.22 5.61
N PRO A 562 12.75 13.18 4.90
CA PRO A 562 14.17 12.84 4.86
C PRO A 562 15.01 14.03 4.38
N ASP A 563 16.19 14.23 4.97
CA ASP A 563 17.11 15.28 4.52
C ASP A 563 17.70 14.94 3.14
N LEU A 564 17.88 13.64 2.87
CA LEU A 564 18.29 13.10 1.58
C LEU A 564 17.43 11.88 1.21
N VAL A 565 17.20 11.70 -0.09
CA VAL A 565 16.51 10.53 -0.66
C VAL A 565 17.40 9.86 -1.70
N VAL A 566 17.71 8.59 -1.49
CA VAL A 566 18.59 7.79 -2.34
C VAL A 566 17.80 7.24 -3.53
N GLY A 567 18.17 7.65 -4.74
CA GLY A 567 17.71 7.07 -6.00
C GLY A 567 18.69 5.99 -6.46
N TYR A 568 18.33 4.71 -6.26
CA TYR A 568 19.17 3.59 -6.67
C TYR A 568 19.21 3.39 -8.18
N THR A 569 20.28 2.77 -8.68
CA THR A 569 20.39 2.32 -10.08
C THR A 569 19.51 1.09 -10.32
N ARG A 570 19.01 0.88 -11.54
CA ARG A 570 18.32 -0.38 -11.93
C ARG A 570 19.15 -1.60 -11.53
N GLY A 571 18.51 -2.57 -10.88
CA GLY A 571 19.18 -3.75 -10.30
C GLY A 571 19.45 -3.64 -8.79
N TYR A 572 19.46 -2.43 -8.24
CA TYR A 572 19.71 -2.16 -6.82
C TYR A 572 18.51 -1.51 -6.14
N ARG A 573 18.33 -1.80 -4.85
CA ARG A 573 17.37 -1.12 -3.96
C ARG A 573 17.86 -1.21 -2.52
N GLY A 574 17.38 -0.34 -1.63
CA GLY A 574 17.70 -0.36 -0.20
C GLY A 574 17.31 -1.67 0.49
N SER A 575 18.14 -2.18 1.38
CA SER A 575 17.84 -3.44 2.07
C SER A 575 16.67 -3.31 3.04
N TRP A 576 15.93 -4.40 3.27
CA TRP A 576 14.86 -4.43 4.29
C TRP A 576 15.39 -4.16 5.69
N GLN A 577 16.59 -4.65 5.98
CA GLN A 577 17.32 -4.43 7.23
C GLN A 577 17.58 -2.92 7.44
N THR A 578 18.11 -2.22 6.45
CA THR A 578 18.29 -0.75 6.51
C THR A 578 16.97 -0.02 6.68
N ALA A 579 15.89 -0.49 6.04
CA ALA A 579 14.57 0.13 6.19
C ALA A 579 14.07 0.14 7.65
N LEU A 580 14.47 -0.86 8.44
CA LEU A 580 14.17 -0.99 9.88
C LEU A 580 15.31 -0.47 10.78
N GLY A 581 16.29 0.24 10.23
CA GLY A 581 17.38 0.87 10.99
C GLY A 581 18.60 -0.02 11.24
N ALA A 582 18.62 -1.25 10.75
CA ALA A 582 19.76 -2.15 10.93
C ALA A 582 20.94 -1.78 10.02
N ALA A 583 22.14 -2.17 10.46
CA ALA A 583 23.42 -2.02 9.78
C ALA A 583 24.15 -3.38 9.75
N PRO A 584 23.85 -4.26 8.78
CA PRO A 584 24.54 -5.54 8.61
C PRO A 584 26.04 -5.37 8.30
N LYS A 585 26.85 -6.44 8.43
CA LYS A 585 28.31 -6.38 8.19
C LYS A 585 28.71 -6.14 6.74
N VAL A 586 27.88 -6.57 5.79
CA VAL A 586 28.14 -6.45 4.36
C VAL A 586 27.53 -5.18 3.79
N LEU A 587 28.17 -4.59 2.79
CA LEU A 587 27.69 -3.36 2.14
C LEU A 587 26.52 -3.64 1.17
N VAL A 588 26.54 -4.80 0.53
CA VAL A 588 25.55 -5.24 -0.45
C VAL A 588 25.41 -6.75 -0.38
N GLU A 589 24.21 -7.26 -0.64
CA GLU A 589 23.93 -8.70 -0.71
C GLU A 589 23.05 -9.05 -1.92
N ASP A 590 23.15 -10.29 -2.40
CA ASP A 590 22.27 -10.80 -3.45
C ASP A 590 20.85 -10.98 -2.93
N ASN A 591 19.87 -10.60 -3.75
CA ASN A 591 18.47 -10.82 -3.47
C ASN A 591 18.02 -12.20 -3.99
N LEU A 592 17.82 -13.13 -3.06
CA LEU A 592 17.32 -14.49 -3.34
C LEU A 592 15.82 -14.64 -3.07
N LYS A 593 15.14 -13.58 -2.64
CA LYS A 593 13.71 -13.61 -2.34
C LYS A 593 12.89 -13.61 -3.63
N ALA A 594 11.63 -14.03 -3.49
CA ALA A 594 10.69 -14.00 -4.59
C ALA A 594 10.41 -12.56 -5.07
N TRP A 595 10.37 -11.60 -4.14
CA TRP A 595 10.35 -10.16 -4.42
C TRP A 595 11.61 -9.73 -5.18
N SER A 596 11.51 -9.56 -6.48
CA SER A 596 12.61 -9.46 -7.46
C SER A 596 12.42 -8.37 -8.51
N GLY A 597 11.22 -7.81 -8.62
CA GLY A 597 10.98 -6.50 -9.25
C GLY A 597 10.82 -5.44 -8.17
N ASP A 598 11.14 -4.19 -8.45
CA ASP A 598 10.92 -3.09 -7.51
C ASP A 598 10.84 -1.74 -8.22
N HIS A 599 10.24 -0.79 -7.54
CA HIS A 599 10.07 0.58 -8.00
C HIS A 599 10.75 1.59 -7.07
N CYS A 600 11.18 1.20 -5.85
CA CYS A 600 11.81 2.06 -4.84
C CYS A 600 13.26 2.45 -5.19
N ILE A 601 13.49 2.94 -6.41
CA ILE A 601 14.77 3.32 -6.98
C ILE A 601 14.75 4.80 -7.41
N ASP A 602 15.68 5.25 -8.26
CA ASP A 602 15.60 6.60 -8.80
C ASP A 602 14.30 6.82 -9.61
N PRO A 603 13.45 7.81 -9.25
CA PRO A 603 12.18 8.06 -9.93
C PRO A 603 12.31 8.35 -11.43
N ALA A 604 13.47 8.85 -11.89
CA ALA A 604 13.71 9.07 -13.31
C ALA A 604 13.81 7.76 -14.12
N LEU A 605 14.06 6.62 -13.45
CA LEU A 605 14.23 5.31 -14.08
C LEU A 605 12.95 4.45 -14.08
N VAL A 606 11.92 4.91 -13.37
CA VAL A 606 10.62 4.22 -13.20
C VAL A 606 9.46 5.24 -13.25
N PRO A 607 9.35 6.06 -14.31
CA PRO A 607 8.19 6.95 -14.44
C PRO A 607 6.90 6.15 -14.56
N GLY A 608 5.80 6.73 -14.08
CA GLY A 608 4.46 6.21 -14.32
C GLY A 608 4.00 6.43 -15.76
N ILE A 609 2.73 6.11 -16.02
CA ILE A 609 2.11 6.30 -17.34
C ILE A 609 0.84 7.15 -17.22
N LEU A 610 0.58 7.95 -18.24
CA LEU A 610 -0.68 8.65 -18.45
C LEU A 610 -1.21 8.36 -19.86
N LEU A 611 -2.43 7.83 -19.94
CA LEU A 611 -3.22 7.78 -21.18
C LEU A 611 -4.56 8.47 -20.97
N SER A 612 -5.10 9.03 -22.05
CA SER A 612 -6.44 9.62 -22.05
C SER A 612 -7.08 9.51 -23.42
N ASN A 613 -8.41 9.52 -23.46
CA ASN A 613 -9.17 9.68 -24.70
C ASN A 613 -9.18 11.13 -25.19
N LYS A 614 -8.84 12.08 -24.31
CA LYS A 614 -8.58 13.47 -24.65
C LYS A 614 -7.10 13.68 -24.94
N LYS A 615 -6.80 14.69 -25.75
CA LYS A 615 -5.42 14.98 -26.15
C LYS A 615 -4.59 15.40 -24.96
N ILE A 616 -3.47 14.70 -24.73
CA ILE A 616 -2.50 15.04 -23.70
C ILE A 616 -1.62 16.19 -24.22
N MET A 617 -1.50 17.25 -23.44
CA MET A 617 -0.71 18.43 -23.80
C MET A 617 0.80 18.14 -23.63
N ASN A 618 1.45 17.56 -24.65
CA ASN A 618 2.86 17.11 -24.60
C ASN A 618 3.91 18.17 -24.15
N LYS A 619 3.58 19.46 -24.15
CA LYS A 619 4.48 20.52 -23.64
C LYS A 619 4.54 20.60 -22.10
N THR A 620 3.70 19.85 -21.39
CA THR A 620 3.53 20.02 -19.94
C THR A 620 4.45 19.17 -19.08
N ASN A 621 5.05 18.09 -19.61
CA ASN A 621 5.72 17.03 -18.83
C ASN A 621 4.87 16.61 -17.63
N PRO A 622 3.76 15.87 -17.85
CA PRO A 622 2.80 15.54 -16.81
C PRO A 622 3.45 14.89 -15.58
N SER A 623 2.91 15.20 -14.41
CA SER A 623 3.27 14.63 -13.11
C SER A 623 2.02 14.18 -12.35
N LEU A 624 2.19 13.37 -11.30
CA LEU A 624 1.06 12.98 -10.45
C LEU A 624 0.31 14.16 -9.82
N MET A 625 0.99 15.28 -9.57
CA MET A 625 0.38 16.50 -9.05
C MET A 625 -0.62 17.14 -10.02
N ASP A 626 -0.51 16.84 -11.32
CA ASP A 626 -1.34 17.42 -12.38
C ASP A 626 -2.71 16.73 -12.52
N ILE A 627 -2.88 15.52 -11.97
CA ILE A 627 -4.11 14.75 -12.15
C ILE A 627 -5.30 15.41 -11.43
N ALA A 628 -5.13 15.83 -10.18
CA ALA A 628 -6.17 16.52 -9.42
C ALA A 628 -6.65 17.81 -10.13
N PRO A 629 -5.77 18.76 -10.51
CA PRO A 629 -6.14 19.94 -11.30
C PRO A 629 -6.86 19.61 -12.61
N THR A 630 -6.37 18.60 -13.34
CA THR A 630 -6.97 18.13 -14.60
C THR A 630 -8.41 17.67 -14.39
N VAL A 631 -8.66 16.83 -13.37
CA VAL A 631 -10.00 16.32 -13.07
C VAL A 631 -10.93 17.43 -12.61
N LEU A 632 -10.46 18.37 -11.77
CA LEU A 632 -11.26 19.51 -11.35
C LEU A 632 -11.67 20.39 -12.55
N ASN A 633 -10.77 20.57 -13.52
CA ASN A 633 -11.07 21.33 -14.73
C ASN A 633 -12.15 20.67 -15.62
N GLU A 634 -12.22 19.34 -15.66
CA GLU A 634 -13.30 18.61 -16.37
C GLU A 634 -14.70 18.94 -15.83
N PHE A 635 -14.81 19.37 -14.57
CA PHE A 635 -16.05 19.84 -13.93
C PHE A 635 -16.14 21.37 -13.84
N HIS A 636 -15.27 22.10 -14.56
CA HIS A 636 -15.16 23.56 -14.53
C HIS A 636 -14.89 24.15 -13.14
N MET A 637 -14.13 23.42 -12.33
CA MET A 637 -13.74 23.83 -10.99
C MET A 637 -12.27 24.26 -10.96
N ALA A 638 -12.00 25.36 -10.27
CA ALA A 638 -10.63 25.79 -10.05
C ALA A 638 -9.92 24.84 -9.07
N PRO A 639 -8.63 24.51 -9.30
CA PRO A 639 -7.82 23.81 -8.32
C PRO A 639 -7.76 24.56 -6.98
N LEU A 640 -7.59 23.81 -5.88
CA LEU A 640 -7.33 24.44 -4.58
C LEU A 640 -6.01 25.20 -4.63
N PRO A 641 -5.84 26.33 -3.90
CA PRO A 641 -4.62 27.14 -3.97
C PRO A 641 -3.31 26.39 -3.66
N ALA A 642 -3.38 25.32 -2.87
CA ALA A 642 -2.22 24.49 -2.53
C ALA A 642 -1.82 23.50 -3.64
N MET A 643 -2.70 23.22 -4.60
CA MET A 643 -2.40 22.38 -5.77
C MET A 643 -1.55 23.18 -6.76
N THR A 644 -0.29 22.78 -6.91
CA THR A 644 0.68 23.47 -7.81
C THR A 644 0.76 22.83 -9.20
N GLY A 645 0.13 21.66 -9.37
CA GLY A 645 -0.04 21.04 -10.67
C GLY A 645 -0.96 21.87 -11.59
N LYS A 646 -1.00 21.48 -12.85
CA LYS A 646 -1.75 22.13 -13.92
C LYS A 646 -2.60 21.12 -14.66
N ASP A 647 -3.63 21.60 -15.34
CA ASP A 647 -4.36 20.80 -16.30
C ASP A 647 -3.42 20.32 -17.43
N VAL A 648 -3.55 19.06 -17.83
CA VAL A 648 -2.75 18.42 -18.89
C VAL A 648 -3.59 17.87 -20.05
N LEU A 649 -4.92 18.05 -20.04
CA LEU A 649 -5.82 17.64 -21.13
C LEU A 649 -6.34 18.84 -21.93
N GLU A 650 -6.60 18.64 -23.22
CA GLU A 650 -7.24 19.63 -24.12
C GLU A 650 -8.78 19.61 -24.10
#